data_AF-A0AAV5X442-F1
#
_entry.id   AF-A0AAV5X442-F1
#
_cell.length_a   1.000
_cell.length_b   1.000
_cell.length_c   1.000
_cell.angle_alpha   90.00
_cell.angle_beta   90.00
_cell.angle_gamma   90.00
#
_symmetry.space_group_name_H-M   'P 1'
#
loop_
_entity.id
_entity.type
_entity.pdbx_description
1 polymer ?
#
loop_
_entity_poly.entity_id
_entity_poly.type
_entity_poly.pdbx_seq_one_letter_code
_entity_poly.pdbx_strand_id
1 'polypeptide(L)'
;MSSGMDRRSFFKIVAASGAAAAAGGCSPSPERYLPYVTPPENVVPGVPSYFSSVCRECPAGCGLVATNRDGRVIKLEGNPDHPVNAGALCIRGQAGLQALYHPDRFRTALAAGKPIGWDEAEKQVAAKLGGLVKAGQGGKIALVSGVETGTLARLMDEWVRALGARPRIAYEPLGYEALRAANRIAFGRDGIPHYAIANSTYLLSFGADFLETWLSPVGHAAGLARLHAFENGRAGTFVQVEPRLSMTGANADEWLRNAPGSEGLLALAMLKVIVDEGLQSADADASALREAVKDVDVAAAAKSSGVPAETIKRIAEDFAKSKGGLALGGGAAVAGSNATQSLVAMNLLNAAVGAVGKRIHFGTDSPLGRVSPYAEMVKLTEAMSKGEIEVLVLAGVNPVYNMPPKSAFAEALAKVPTIVALATRSNETTARAHLVLPTLHPLETWGDYEAQDGVVGLMQPTMGAVPIGGKPVEAKATGDILLSLGRQALGSEEGKGPLKWASFQDLLTEEWQKRGKEYGGGKAFAEFWEEALRRGGVWRSPSPAAVSLRKEAARVSQEALKLAGDGSHVLLVYPSNRFFDGRDADKAWLQETPDPVTQVAWDAWVEIPVDTAKQLGVGRGDLVKLTSPNGSIELPAYPYEFLHPGIVAVQMGQGHNFPGSYATGARPSDATNPKPATFLNVGANPVQLLSGMADPASGGLPYLGVKVALAKTGGRRPLAVPQSTFDQDHREIAQYVTLGAAKELELRGRAPEHASEPSMYPAVRYPEYRWGMTVDVDRCTGCSACVVACQTENNVPVVGKEQVAYGRAQQWLRIERWQERAPAGPLNMFLPMFCQHCEVAPCEPVCPVYAAYHTNEGLNAQIYNRCVGTRYCGNNCPYHVRRFNWWNYQWVSPLDLQLNPDVTVRQLGVMEKCTMCVQRTIAAKASAHDAGRPVKDGDMQTACQQTCPTRAITFGNLKDGSSQVSKLSRSPRSYHVLEELGTRPAVTYLKKVVRGAGGEHRA
;
A
#
# COMPACT_ATOMS: atom_id res chain seq x y z
N MET A 1 -8.99 -29.09 -72.83
CA MET A 1 -7.52 -29.29 -72.75
C MET A 1 -7.01 -28.44 -71.60
N SER A 2 -6.87 -29.02 -70.41
CA SER A 2 -6.50 -28.26 -69.20
C SER A 2 -4.99 -28.07 -69.16
N SER A 3 -4.51 -26.86 -69.43
CA SER A 3 -3.14 -26.47 -69.14
C SER A 3 -2.97 -26.35 -67.63
N GLY A 4 -2.65 -27.47 -66.98
CA GLY A 4 -2.25 -27.48 -65.57
C GLY A 4 -0.96 -26.68 -65.41
N MET A 5 -0.97 -25.77 -64.44
CA MET A 5 0.20 -24.97 -64.06
C MET A 5 1.35 -25.90 -63.70
N ASP A 6 2.48 -25.82 -64.42
CA ASP A 6 3.62 -26.67 -64.13
C ASP A 6 4.25 -26.30 -62.77
N ARG A 7 4.80 -27.31 -62.08
CA ARG A 7 5.37 -27.18 -60.73
C ARG A 7 6.44 -26.07 -60.63
N ARG A 8 7.25 -25.89 -61.67
CA ARG A 8 8.29 -24.86 -61.78
C ARG A 8 7.67 -23.47 -61.96
N SER A 9 6.58 -23.37 -62.71
CA SER A 9 5.82 -22.12 -62.85
C SER A 9 5.10 -21.74 -61.55
N PHE A 10 4.55 -22.70 -60.81
CA PHE A 10 4.02 -22.49 -59.47
C PHE A 10 5.10 -22.01 -58.49
N PHE A 11 6.28 -22.66 -58.46
CA PHE A 11 7.38 -22.23 -57.59
C PHE A 11 7.97 -20.87 -57.99
N LYS A 12 7.95 -20.49 -59.28
CA LYS A 12 8.35 -19.14 -59.72
C LYS A 12 7.36 -18.08 -59.25
N ILE A 13 6.05 -18.35 -59.32
CA ILE A 13 5.02 -17.43 -58.84
C ILE A 13 5.09 -17.31 -57.32
N VAL A 14 5.23 -18.42 -56.58
CA VAL A 14 5.40 -18.42 -55.12
C VAL A 14 6.72 -17.75 -54.70
N ALA A 15 7.81 -17.93 -55.44
CA ALA A 15 9.07 -17.25 -55.17
C ALA A 15 9.00 -15.75 -55.47
N ALA A 16 8.32 -15.35 -56.54
CA ALA A 16 8.14 -13.93 -56.90
C ALA A 16 7.16 -13.20 -55.96
N SER A 17 6.05 -13.85 -55.58
CA SER A 17 5.09 -13.30 -54.61
C SER A 17 5.60 -13.38 -53.17
N GLY A 18 6.38 -14.41 -52.83
CA GLY A 18 7.13 -14.52 -51.58
C GLY A 18 8.25 -13.49 -51.45
N ALA A 19 8.97 -13.17 -52.53
CA ALA A 19 9.99 -12.12 -52.54
C ALA A 19 9.38 -10.71 -52.45
N ALA A 20 8.24 -10.46 -53.10
CA ALA A 20 7.53 -9.18 -52.99
C ALA A 20 6.89 -8.98 -51.61
N ALA A 21 6.32 -10.03 -51.00
CA ALA A 21 5.82 -10.00 -49.63
C ALA A 21 6.96 -9.90 -48.60
N ALA A 22 8.10 -10.54 -48.84
CA ALA A 22 9.30 -10.41 -48.01
C ALA A 22 9.97 -9.02 -48.14
N ALA A 23 9.95 -8.39 -49.32
CA ALA A 23 10.49 -7.05 -49.51
C ALA A 23 9.66 -5.97 -48.79
N GLY A 24 8.33 -6.15 -48.70
CA GLY A 24 7.47 -5.29 -47.88
C GLY A 24 7.55 -5.60 -46.38
N GLY A 25 7.87 -6.83 -45.99
CA GLY A 25 7.97 -7.28 -44.60
C GLY A 25 9.36 -7.14 -43.95
N CYS A 26 10.42 -6.88 -44.74
CA CYS A 26 11.81 -6.84 -44.27
C CYS A 26 12.47 -5.45 -44.34
N SER A 27 11.72 -4.37 -44.45
CA SER A 27 12.27 -3.04 -44.16
C SER A 27 12.02 -2.73 -42.68
N PRO A 28 13.04 -2.71 -41.79
CA PRO A 28 12.86 -2.06 -40.50
C PRO A 28 12.43 -0.62 -40.81
N SER A 29 11.29 -0.21 -40.25
CA SER A 29 10.97 1.22 -40.24
C SER A 29 12.19 1.93 -39.67
N PRO A 30 12.77 2.94 -40.37
CA PRO A 30 14.03 3.52 -39.93
C PRO A 30 13.85 4.07 -38.51
N GLU A 31 14.60 3.49 -37.56
CA GLU A 31 14.66 4.01 -36.20
C GLU A 31 15.24 5.42 -36.26
N ARG A 32 14.50 6.39 -35.70
CA ARG A 32 14.93 7.78 -35.66
C ARG A 32 15.54 8.07 -34.29
N TYR A 33 16.85 8.30 -34.27
CA TYR A 33 17.53 8.81 -33.09
C TYR A 33 17.39 10.34 -33.06
N LEU A 34 16.64 10.86 -32.09
CA LEU A 34 16.39 12.29 -31.94
C LEU A 34 17.23 12.84 -30.78
N PRO A 35 18.31 13.59 -31.04
CA PRO A 35 19.07 14.22 -29.97
C PRO A 35 18.30 15.40 -29.36
N TYR A 36 18.72 15.83 -28.16
CA TYR A 36 18.26 17.11 -27.61
C TYR A 36 18.63 18.25 -28.55
N VAL A 37 17.68 19.15 -28.83
CA VAL A 37 17.94 20.40 -29.56
C VAL A 37 18.87 21.30 -28.74
N THR A 38 18.66 21.33 -27.42
CA THR A 38 19.52 21.99 -26.44
C THR A 38 19.76 21.01 -25.30
N PRO A 39 20.95 20.41 -25.19
CA PRO A 39 21.25 19.46 -24.12
C PRO A 39 21.22 20.15 -22.76
N PRO A 40 20.47 19.63 -21.78
CA PRO A 40 20.55 20.13 -20.41
C PRO A 40 21.90 19.75 -19.80
N GLU A 41 22.53 20.67 -19.06
CA GLU A 41 23.88 20.49 -18.49
C GLU A 41 23.99 19.25 -17.58
N ASN A 42 22.89 18.87 -16.92
CA ASN A 42 22.85 17.81 -15.91
C ASN A 42 22.24 16.49 -16.41
N VAL A 43 22.09 16.30 -17.72
CA VAL A 43 21.57 15.04 -18.29
C VAL A 43 22.59 14.46 -19.25
N VAL A 44 23.07 13.26 -18.91
CA VAL A 44 23.90 12.44 -19.80
C VAL A 44 22.99 11.34 -20.37
N PRO A 45 22.75 11.31 -21.69
CA PRO A 45 21.92 10.27 -22.30
C PRO A 45 22.38 8.88 -21.91
N GLY A 46 21.46 8.04 -21.43
CA GLY A 46 21.82 6.70 -21.01
C GLY A 46 22.46 6.59 -19.62
N VAL A 47 22.47 7.67 -18.81
CA VAL A 47 22.76 7.63 -17.37
C VAL A 47 21.53 8.11 -16.59
N PRO A 48 21.06 7.37 -15.56
CA PRO A 48 19.87 7.77 -14.81
C PRO A 48 20.18 8.93 -13.84
N SER A 49 19.24 9.85 -13.70
CA SER A 49 19.21 10.88 -12.66
C SER A 49 18.23 10.50 -11.56
N TYR A 50 18.53 10.86 -10.31
CA TYR A 50 17.72 10.49 -9.14
C TYR A 50 17.18 11.75 -8.47
N PHE A 51 15.87 11.82 -8.29
CA PHE A 51 15.21 12.97 -7.67
C PHE A 51 14.45 12.56 -6.42
N SER A 52 14.65 13.27 -5.32
CA SER A 52 13.93 13.01 -4.07
C SER A 52 12.57 13.71 -4.06
N SER A 53 11.49 13.02 -3.69
CA SER A 53 10.15 13.60 -3.59
C SER A 53 9.34 12.89 -2.50
N VAL A 54 8.02 13.09 -2.46
CA VAL A 54 7.13 12.47 -1.45
C VAL A 54 6.03 11.66 -2.14
N CYS A 55 5.78 10.46 -1.62
CA CYS A 55 4.67 9.59 -2.01
C CYS A 55 3.34 10.15 -1.48
N ARG A 56 2.35 10.33 -2.37
CA ARG A 56 1.02 10.88 -2.06
C ARG A 56 -0.12 9.87 -2.21
N GLU A 57 0.21 8.58 -2.32
CA GLU A 57 -0.79 7.51 -2.48
C GLU A 57 -1.58 7.22 -1.19
N CYS A 58 -1.08 7.66 -0.03
CA CYS A 58 -1.81 7.66 1.24
C CYS A 58 -1.30 8.78 2.16
N PRO A 59 -2.00 9.07 3.27
CA PRO A 59 -1.62 10.16 4.18
C PRO A 59 -0.27 10.00 4.90
N ALA A 60 0.36 8.82 4.85
CA ALA A 60 1.61 8.52 5.57
C ALA A 60 2.83 9.36 5.14
N GLY A 61 2.85 9.90 3.92
CA GLY A 61 3.92 10.80 3.46
C GLY A 61 5.32 10.18 3.38
N CYS A 62 5.46 8.95 2.87
CA CYS A 62 6.77 8.32 2.69
C CYS A 62 7.64 9.10 1.68
N GLY A 63 8.93 9.31 1.99
CA GLY A 63 9.87 9.90 1.04
C GLY A 63 10.22 8.91 -0.07
N LEU A 64 10.32 9.38 -1.31
CA LEU A 64 10.68 8.56 -2.46
C LEU A 64 11.87 9.13 -3.21
N VAL A 65 12.51 8.28 -3.99
CA VAL A 65 13.50 8.62 -5.02
C VAL A 65 12.94 8.15 -6.35
N ALA A 66 12.77 9.10 -7.28
CA ALA A 66 12.36 8.83 -8.64
C ALA A 66 13.59 8.66 -9.54
N THR A 67 13.70 7.52 -10.19
CA THR A 67 14.71 7.28 -11.22
C THR A 67 14.21 7.87 -12.53
N ASN A 68 14.83 8.96 -12.97
CA ASN A 68 14.58 9.60 -14.24
C ASN A 68 15.61 9.15 -15.28
N ARG A 69 15.12 8.73 -16.43
CA ARG A 69 15.91 8.32 -17.59
C ARG A 69 15.56 9.24 -18.75
N ASP A 70 16.50 10.10 -19.13
CA ASP A 70 16.37 11.00 -20.29
C ASP A 70 15.09 11.87 -20.28
N GLY A 71 14.63 12.28 -19.10
CA GLY A 71 13.45 13.14 -18.91
C GLY A 71 12.16 12.41 -18.52
N ARG A 72 12.16 11.07 -18.39
CA ARG A 72 10.99 10.29 -17.94
C ARG A 72 11.31 9.47 -16.69
N VAL A 73 10.36 9.40 -15.75
CA VAL A 73 10.50 8.55 -14.55
C VAL A 73 10.18 7.10 -14.91
N ILE A 74 11.06 6.17 -14.55
CA ILE A 74 10.90 4.74 -14.87
C ILE A 74 10.74 3.86 -13.63
N LYS A 75 11.11 4.38 -12.45
CA LYS A 75 11.04 3.64 -11.19
C LYS A 75 10.89 4.60 -10.02
N LEU A 76 10.10 4.20 -9.03
CA LEU A 76 10.03 4.83 -7.72
C LEU A 76 10.65 3.87 -6.69
N GLU A 77 11.52 4.38 -5.84
CA GLU A 77 12.08 3.66 -4.68
C GLU A 77 11.92 4.52 -3.41
N GLY A 78 12.07 3.93 -2.23
CA GLY A 78 12.02 4.70 -1.00
C GLY A 78 13.29 5.51 -0.82
N ASN A 79 13.17 6.70 -0.25
CA ASN A 79 14.34 7.51 0.11
C ASN A 79 15.01 6.94 1.38
N PRO A 80 16.27 6.47 1.32
CA PRO A 80 17.00 5.93 2.48
C PRO A 80 17.14 6.92 3.64
N ASP A 81 17.19 8.21 3.34
CA ASP A 81 17.37 9.27 4.34
C ASP A 81 16.04 9.62 5.05
N HIS A 82 14.90 9.35 4.42
CA HIS A 82 13.61 9.81 4.93
C HIS A 82 13.17 9.01 6.19
N PRO A 83 12.85 9.67 7.33
CA PRO A 83 12.63 9.00 8.61
C PRO A 83 11.47 7.99 8.65
N VAL A 84 10.44 8.20 7.84
CA VAL A 84 9.21 7.38 7.87
C VAL A 84 9.46 5.97 7.31
N ASN A 85 10.25 5.86 6.24
CA ASN A 85 10.33 4.63 5.44
C ASN A 85 11.76 4.13 5.20
N ALA A 86 12.79 4.92 5.48
CA ALA A 86 14.20 4.51 5.49
C ALA A 86 14.61 3.63 4.29
N GLY A 87 14.20 4.02 3.09
CA GLY A 87 14.53 3.36 1.82
C GLY A 87 13.46 2.44 1.23
N ALA A 88 12.45 2.04 2.00
CA ALA A 88 11.41 1.11 1.55
C ALA A 88 10.16 1.82 0.99
N LEU A 89 9.35 1.11 0.19
CA LEU A 89 8.03 1.55 -0.27
C LEU A 89 7.04 0.40 -0.23
N CYS A 90 5.76 0.72 0.01
CA CYS A 90 4.67 -0.25 -0.07
C CYS A 90 4.20 -0.47 -1.53
N ILE A 91 3.27 -1.42 -1.73
CA ILE A 91 2.71 -1.71 -3.06
C ILE A 91 2.10 -0.48 -3.73
N ARG A 92 1.39 0.37 -2.97
CA ARG A 92 0.76 1.59 -3.49
C ARG A 92 1.81 2.59 -3.97
N GLY A 93 2.86 2.81 -3.18
CA GLY A 93 3.98 3.69 -3.54
C GLY A 93 4.73 3.23 -4.80
N GLN A 94 4.96 1.93 -4.95
CA GLN A 94 5.53 1.37 -6.18
C GLN A 94 4.62 1.59 -7.40
N ALA A 95 3.30 1.48 -7.20
CA ALA A 95 2.31 1.69 -8.25
C ALA A 95 1.98 3.16 -8.55
N GLY A 96 2.56 4.13 -7.83
CA GLY A 96 2.33 5.55 -8.08
C GLY A 96 2.76 6.00 -9.48
N LEU A 97 3.67 5.27 -10.12
CA LEU A 97 4.06 5.52 -11.52
C LEU A 97 2.88 5.35 -12.50
N GLN A 98 1.95 4.44 -12.20
CA GLN A 98 0.73 4.26 -13.00
C GLN A 98 -0.28 5.39 -12.80
N ALA A 99 -0.20 6.16 -11.72
CA ALA A 99 -0.99 7.39 -11.57
C ALA A 99 -0.42 8.52 -12.43
N LEU A 100 0.92 8.66 -12.47
CA LEU A 100 1.62 9.64 -13.31
C LEU A 100 1.32 9.40 -14.80
N TYR A 101 1.47 8.15 -15.26
CA TYR A 101 1.26 7.74 -16.65
C TYR A 101 -0.14 7.22 -16.94
N HIS A 102 -1.13 7.55 -16.11
CA HIS A 102 -2.48 7.05 -16.33
C HIS A 102 -3.09 7.65 -17.61
N PRO A 103 -3.62 6.82 -18.54
CA PRO A 103 -4.17 7.31 -19.81
C PRO A 103 -5.44 8.16 -19.64
N ASP A 104 -6.21 7.92 -18.58
CA ASP A 104 -7.48 8.62 -18.31
C ASP A 104 -7.30 9.95 -17.52
N ARG A 105 -6.08 10.49 -17.44
CA ARG A 105 -5.82 11.82 -16.85
C ARG A 105 -6.47 12.92 -17.70
N PHE A 106 -6.97 13.96 -17.04
CA PHE A 106 -7.54 15.11 -17.75
C PHE A 106 -6.45 15.88 -18.51
N ARG A 107 -6.71 16.16 -19.80
CA ARG A 107 -5.76 16.86 -20.68
C ARG A 107 -5.92 18.37 -20.72
N THR A 108 -7.13 18.87 -20.48
CA THR A 108 -7.48 20.30 -20.52
C THR A 108 -8.73 20.53 -19.66
N ALA A 109 -9.05 21.79 -19.38
CA ALA A 109 -10.21 22.16 -18.59
C ALA A 109 -11.52 21.69 -19.25
N LEU A 110 -12.48 21.30 -18.42
CA LEU A 110 -13.80 20.86 -18.89
C LEU A 110 -14.91 21.72 -18.29
N ALA A 111 -15.91 22.05 -19.09
CA ALA A 111 -17.18 22.61 -18.66
C ALA A 111 -18.32 21.67 -19.07
N ALA A 112 -19.11 21.20 -18.11
CA ALA A 112 -20.16 20.20 -18.31
C ALA A 112 -19.68 18.97 -19.13
N GLY A 113 -18.47 18.48 -18.82
CA GLY A 113 -17.84 17.33 -19.48
C GLY A 113 -17.25 17.61 -20.87
N LYS A 114 -17.30 18.83 -21.37
CA LYS A 114 -16.75 19.21 -22.68
C LYS A 114 -15.47 20.05 -22.53
N PRO A 115 -14.44 19.85 -23.37
CA PRO A 115 -13.25 20.69 -23.39
C PRO A 115 -13.60 22.17 -23.54
N ILE A 116 -12.95 23.01 -22.74
CA ILE A 116 -13.04 24.48 -22.78
C ILE A 116 -11.64 25.08 -22.63
N GLY A 117 -11.43 26.29 -23.16
CA GLY A 117 -10.18 27.01 -22.98
C GLY A 117 -9.91 27.32 -21.51
N TRP A 118 -8.65 27.20 -21.09
CA TRP A 118 -8.27 27.34 -19.69
C TRP A 118 -8.64 28.71 -19.11
N ASP A 119 -8.36 29.79 -19.84
CA ASP A 119 -8.65 31.16 -19.39
C ASP A 119 -10.16 31.41 -19.24
N GLU A 120 -10.96 30.83 -20.12
CA GLU A 120 -12.42 30.91 -20.03
C GLU A 120 -12.94 30.12 -18.82
N ALA A 121 -12.39 28.93 -18.55
CA ALA A 121 -12.74 28.16 -17.36
C ALA A 121 -12.40 28.92 -16.07
N GLU A 122 -11.20 29.49 -15.96
CA GLU A 122 -10.80 30.30 -14.80
C GLU A 122 -11.71 31.52 -14.63
N LYS A 123 -12.01 32.23 -15.72
CA LYS A 123 -12.87 33.42 -15.70
C LYS A 123 -14.29 33.07 -15.22
N GLN A 124 -14.86 31.95 -15.66
CA GLN A 124 -16.18 31.50 -15.21
C GLN A 124 -16.20 31.23 -13.70
N VAL A 125 -15.18 30.54 -13.17
CA VAL A 125 -15.08 30.27 -11.72
C VAL A 125 -14.86 31.56 -10.94
N ALA A 126 -13.89 32.38 -11.37
CA ALA A 126 -13.55 33.63 -10.69
C ALA A 126 -14.71 34.63 -10.68
N ALA A 127 -15.51 34.71 -11.74
CA ALA A 127 -16.68 35.56 -11.79
C ALA A 127 -17.73 35.16 -10.75
N LYS A 128 -17.96 33.85 -10.56
CA LYS A 128 -18.89 33.33 -9.52
C LYS A 128 -18.38 33.63 -8.12
N LEU A 129 -17.10 33.34 -7.86
CA LEU A 129 -16.46 33.63 -6.57
C LEU A 129 -16.50 35.14 -6.27
N GLY A 130 -16.06 35.98 -7.21
CA GLY A 130 -16.00 37.42 -7.04
C GLY A 130 -17.37 38.08 -6.86
N GLY A 131 -18.41 37.55 -7.50
CA GLY A 131 -19.80 38.00 -7.28
C GLY A 131 -20.23 37.81 -5.83
N LEU A 132 -19.95 36.65 -5.23
CA LEU A 132 -20.29 36.36 -3.83
C LEU A 132 -19.46 37.19 -2.85
N VAL A 133 -18.16 37.34 -3.10
CA VAL A 133 -17.28 38.16 -2.26
C VAL A 133 -17.73 39.62 -2.26
N LYS A 134 -18.02 40.21 -3.43
CA LYS A 134 -18.50 41.61 -3.54
C LYS A 134 -19.84 41.82 -2.84
N ALA A 135 -20.69 40.80 -2.82
CA ALA A 135 -21.98 40.84 -2.13
C ALA A 135 -21.88 40.58 -0.60
N GLY A 136 -20.69 40.34 -0.05
CA GLY A 136 -20.50 39.96 1.36
C GLY A 136 -21.04 38.56 1.69
N GLN A 137 -21.21 37.71 0.68
CA GLN A 137 -21.80 36.36 0.79
C GLN A 137 -20.76 35.24 0.70
N GLY A 138 -19.52 35.50 1.11
CA GLY A 138 -18.42 34.52 1.10
C GLY A 138 -18.78 33.20 1.79
N GLY A 139 -19.59 33.23 2.85
CA GLY A 139 -20.07 32.03 3.56
C GLY A 139 -20.89 31.03 2.72
N LYS A 140 -21.24 31.36 1.47
CA LYS A 140 -21.81 30.45 0.48
C LYS A 140 -20.77 29.67 -0.35
N ILE A 141 -19.49 29.90 -0.10
CA ILE A 141 -18.36 29.22 -0.73
C ILE A 141 -17.84 28.15 0.23
N ALA A 142 -17.64 26.94 -0.27
CA ALA A 142 -17.02 25.83 0.49
C ALA A 142 -15.87 25.20 -0.30
N LEU A 143 -14.80 24.81 0.42
CA LEU A 143 -13.66 24.07 -0.10
C LEU A 143 -13.52 22.75 0.67
N VAL A 144 -13.56 21.64 -0.05
CA VAL A 144 -13.23 20.30 0.49
C VAL A 144 -11.96 19.82 -0.19
N SER A 145 -10.95 19.45 0.60
CA SER A 145 -9.67 18.93 0.12
C SER A 145 -9.39 17.55 0.71
N GLY A 146 -8.47 16.80 0.10
CA GLY A 146 -7.84 15.66 0.78
C GLY A 146 -6.94 16.10 1.93
N VAL A 147 -6.16 15.16 2.48
CA VAL A 147 -5.12 15.45 3.47
C VAL A 147 -3.97 16.18 2.82
N GLU A 148 -4.03 17.51 2.80
CA GLU A 148 -2.89 18.37 2.50
C GLU A 148 -2.24 18.88 3.79
N THR A 149 -0.92 19.03 3.76
CA THR A 149 -0.11 19.59 4.85
C THR A 149 0.83 20.66 4.30
N GLY A 150 1.71 21.20 5.15
CA GLY A 150 2.74 22.14 4.73
C GLY A 150 2.18 23.41 4.08
N THR A 151 2.85 23.83 3.01
CA THR A 151 2.63 25.10 2.32
C THR A 151 1.30 25.10 1.55
N LEU A 152 0.91 23.97 0.95
CA LEU A 152 -0.35 23.90 0.21
C LEU A 152 -1.57 23.99 1.14
N ALA A 153 -1.53 23.29 2.29
CA ALA A 153 -2.59 23.41 3.29
C ALA A 153 -2.74 24.85 3.81
N ARG A 154 -1.59 25.50 4.08
CA ARG A 154 -1.57 26.92 4.47
C ARG A 154 -2.21 27.80 3.41
N LEU A 155 -1.85 27.62 2.14
CA LEU A 155 -2.44 28.39 1.03
C LEU A 155 -3.95 28.19 0.98
N MET A 156 -4.44 26.95 1.09
CA MET A 156 -5.88 26.68 1.06
C MET A 156 -6.61 27.36 2.23
N ASP A 157 -6.02 27.37 3.43
CA ASP A 157 -6.58 28.04 4.60
C ASP A 157 -6.56 29.58 4.47
N GLU A 158 -5.53 30.15 3.86
CA GLU A 158 -5.47 31.59 3.54
C GLU A 158 -6.46 31.95 2.43
N TRP A 159 -6.64 31.08 1.43
CA TRP A 159 -7.59 31.26 0.34
C TRP A 159 -9.02 31.34 0.85
N VAL A 160 -9.44 30.42 1.73
CA VAL A 160 -10.80 30.47 2.32
C VAL A 160 -10.99 31.72 3.19
N ARG A 161 -9.97 32.10 3.98
CA ARG A 161 -10.04 33.32 4.81
C ARG A 161 -10.14 34.59 3.95
N ALA A 162 -9.35 34.68 2.88
CA ALA A 162 -9.31 35.84 2.00
C ALA A 162 -10.66 36.08 1.30
N LEU A 163 -11.36 35.01 0.92
CA LEU A 163 -12.68 35.09 0.27
C LEU A 163 -13.85 35.19 1.26
N GLY A 164 -13.59 35.15 2.58
CA GLY A 164 -14.65 35.03 3.59
C GLY A 164 -15.47 33.74 3.46
N ALA A 165 -14.87 32.69 2.89
CA ALA A 165 -15.48 31.39 2.68
C ALA A 165 -15.61 30.60 3.99
N ARG A 166 -16.39 29.52 3.97
CA ARG A 166 -16.44 28.58 5.09
C ARG A 166 -15.04 27.98 5.34
N PRO A 167 -14.69 27.62 6.59
CA PRO A 167 -13.45 26.91 6.88
C PRO A 167 -13.27 25.69 5.98
N ARG A 168 -12.03 25.45 5.54
CA ARG A 168 -11.69 24.29 4.71
C ARG A 168 -12.07 23.00 5.45
N ILE A 169 -12.69 22.08 4.71
CA ILE A 169 -12.93 20.73 5.19
C ILE A 169 -11.85 19.82 4.60
N ALA A 170 -10.91 19.39 5.44
CA ALA A 170 -9.89 18.41 5.07
C ALA A 170 -10.48 17.01 5.25
N TYR A 171 -11.03 16.43 4.19
CA TYR A 171 -11.76 15.16 4.26
C TYR A 171 -10.86 13.98 3.95
N GLU A 172 -10.76 13.05 4.89
CA GLU A 172 -10.10 11.75 4.74
C GLU A 172 -11.07 10.68 5.27
N PRO A 173 -11.53 9.74 4.42
CA PRO A 173 -12.46 8.69 4.85
C PRO A 173 -11.95 7.89 6.06
N LEU A 174 -10.63 7.67 6.13
CA LEU A 174 -9.98 6.96 7.23
C LEU A 174 -9.26 7.96 8.16
N GLY A 175 -10.01 8.92 8.70
CA GLY A 175 -9.50 10.03 9.52
C GLY A 175 -9.21 9.71 11.00
N TYR A 176 -9.64 8.53 11.48
CA TYR A 176 -9.43 8.04 12.84
C TYR A 176 -9.89 9.01 13.95
N GLU A 177 -11.07 9.63 13.79
CA GLU A 177 -11.64 10.60 14.72
C GLU A 177 -11.75 10.06 16.14
N ALA A 178 -12.07 8.77 16.30
CA ALA A 178 -12.16 8.12 17.59
C ALA A 178 -10.82 8.11 18.35
N LEU A 179 -9.68 7.95 17.66
CA LEU A 179 -8.34 8.01 18.29
C LEU A 179 -8.08 9.39 18.88
N ARG A 180 -8.40 10.44 18.13
CA ARG A 180 -8.22 11.83 18.57
C ARG A 180 -9.13 12.16 19.75
N ALA A 181 -10.40 11.76 19.68
CA ALA A 181 -11.35 11.91 20.78
C ALA A 181 -10.88 11.18 22.05
N ALA A 182 -10.36 9.96 21.93
CA ALA A 182 -9.83 9.21 23.05
C ALA A 182 -8.58 9.84 23.66
N ASN A 183 -7.68 10.38 22.84
CA ASN A 183 -6.50 11.11 23.32
C ASN A 183 -6.88 12.44 23.99
N ARG A 184 -7.92 13.12 23.50
CA ARG A 184 -8.46 14.33 24.13
C ARG A 184 -9.03 14.03 25.51
N ILE A 185 -9.76 12.91 25.65
CA ILE A 185 -10.31 12.46 26.94
C ILE A 185 -9.20 12.00 27.89
N ALA A 186 -8.26 11.19 27.41
CA ALA A 186 -7.23 10.57 28.24
C ALA A 186 -6.09 11.52 28.63
N PHE A 187 -5.68 12.40 27.72
CA PHE A 187 -4.46 13.20 27.86
C PHE A 187 -4.67 14.69 27.59
N GLY A 188 -5.88 15.13 27.22
CA GLY A 188 -6.15 16.52 26.86
C GLY A 188 -5.55 16.97 25.53
N ARG A 189 -5.12 16.02 24.68
CA ARG A 189 -4.49 16.28 23.38
C ARG A 189 -5.36 15.75 22.25
N ASP A 190 -5.78 16.65 21.37
CA ASP A 190 -6.58 16.30 20.18
C ASP A 190 -5.67 16.00 18.98
N GLY A 191 -4.94 14.89 19.06
CA GLY A 191 -3.93 14.49 18.09
C GLY A 191 -3.73 12.98 18.05
N ILE A 192 -3.00 12.50 17.04
CA ILE A 192 -2.64 11.07 16.90
C ILE A 192 -1.14 10.95 17.13
N PRO A 193 -0.69 10.36 18.26
CA PRO A 193 0.72 10.30 18.62
C PRO A 193 1.50 9.32 17.75
N HIS A 194 2.82 9.40 17.84
CA HIS A 194 3.70 8.37 17.29
C HIS A 194 3.75 7.15 18.23
N TYR A 195 3.56 5.97 17.66
CA TYR A 195 3.69 4.68 18.34
C TYR A 195 5.05 4.04 18.01
N ALA A 196 5.97 4.03 18.98
CA ALA A 196 7.33 3.51 18.82
C ALA A 196 7.36 1.96 18.96
N ILE A 197 6.78 1.26 17.98
CA ILE A 197 6.71 -0.22 17.95
C ILE A 197 8.11 -0.84 18.13
N ALA A 198 9.12 -0.30 17.45
CA ALA A 198 10.50 -0.79 17.52
C ALA A 198 11.11 -0.79 18.94
N ASN A 199 10.58 0.04 19.85
CA ASN A 199 11.09 0.21 21.21
C ASN A 199 10.31 -0.64 22.24
N SER A 200 9.43 -1.53 21.77
CA SER A 200 8.60 -2.38 22.63
C SER A 200 9.18 -3.80 22.69
N THR A 201 8.84 -4.54 23.75
CA THR A 201 9.17 -5.98 23.89
C THR A 201 7.92 -6.85 23.76
N TYR A 202 6.75 -6.26 24.02
CA TYR A 202 5.45 -6.90 23.90
C TYR A 202 4.47 -5.94 23.24
N LEU A 203 4.00 -6.30 22.05
CA LEU A 203 3.00 -5.54 21.29
C LEU A 203 1.63 -6.21 21.47
N LEU A 204 0.65 -5.48 21.98
CA LEU A 204 -0.73 -5.91 22.11
C LEU A 204 -1.62 -5.03 21.24
N SER A 205 -2.10 -5.54 20.12
CA SER A 205 -2.85 -4.75 19.16
C SER A 205 -4.31 -5.14 19.15
N PHE A 206 -5.20 -4.16 19.29
CA PHE A 206 -6.65 -4.34 19.23
C PHE A 206 -7.17 -3.80 17.89
N GLY A 207 -7.45 -4.71 16.97
CA GLY A 207 -8.01 -4.43 15.65
C GLY A 207 -7.10 -3.64 14.70
N ALA A 208 -5.94 -3.14 15.14
CA ALA A 208 -5.11 -2.27 14.31
C ALA A 208 -4.44 -3.06 13.17
N ASP A 209 -4.68 -2.64 11.94
CA ASP A 209 -4.14 -3.20 10.69
C ASP A 209 -2.86 -2.45 10.25
N PHE A 210 -1.91 -2.28 11.18
CA PHE A 210 -0.71 -1.45 11.00
C PHE A 210 0.30 -1.96 9.96
N LEU A 211 0.16 -3.18 9.45
CA LEU A 211 0.95 -3.67 8.32
C LEU A 211 0.26 -3.38 6.97
N GLU A 212 -1.00 -2.97 7.00
CA GLU A 212 -1.85 -2.76 5.82
C GLU A 212 -2.08 -1.27 5.57
N THR A 213 -2.93 -0.63 6.38
CA THR A 213 -3.41 0.73 6.09
C THR A 213 -3.39 1.70 7.27
N TRP A 214 -3.18 1.21 8.50
CA TRP A 214 -3.21 2.06 9.69
C TRP A 214 -1.99 2.98 9.80
N LEU A 215 -2.24 4.29 9.81
CA LEU A 215 -1.31 5.40 10.01
C LEU A 215 -0.07 5.41 9.09
N SER A 216 0.95 4.60 9.39
CA SER A 216 2.21 4.55 8.65
C SER A 216 2.71 3.11 8.43
N PRO A 217 2.13 2.37 7.46
CA PRO A 217 2.39 0.93 7.34
C PRO A 217 3.85 0.55 7.07
N VAL A 218 4.58 1.36 6.30
CA VAL A 218 6.00 1.08 5.98
C VAL A 218 6.88 1.22 7.22
N GLY A 219 6.70 2.31 7.98
CA GLY A 219 7.43 2.55 9.22
C GLY A 219 7.05 1.54 10.31
N HIS A 220 5.77 1.19 10.43
CA HIS A 220 5.31 0.18 11.39
C HIS A 220 5.76 -1.23 11.04
N ALA A 221 5.83 -1.61 9.75
CA ALA A 221 6.41 -2.88 9.34
C ALA A 221 7.91 -2.97 9.69
N ALA A 222 8.67 -1.90 9.43
CA ALA A 222 10.07 -1.83 9.87
C ALA A 222 10.21 -1.90 11.40
N GLY A 223 9.30 -1.25 12.13
CA GLY A 223 9.25 -1.31 13.59
C GLY A 223 8.91 -2.70 14.12
N LEU A 224 7.95 -3.39 13.51
CA LEU A 224 7.62 -4.77 13.84
C LEU A 224 8.80 -5.69 13.59
N ALA A 225 9.51 -5.56 12.46
CA ALA A 225 10.67 -6.38 12.18
C ALA A 225 11.78 -6.22 13.23
N ARG A 226 12.00 -5.01 13.76
CA ARG A 226 12.96 -4.77 14.85
C ARG A 226 12.50 -5.33 16.20
N LEU A 227 11.20 -5.30 16.46
CA LEU A 227 10.62 -5.85 17.69
C LEU A 227 10.61 -7.39 17.65
N HIS A 228 10.13 -7.96 16.55
CA HIS A 228 9.64 -9.34 16.49
C HIS A 228 10.68 -10.31 15.95
N ALA A 229 11.46 -9.93 14.95
CA ALA A 229 12.38 -10.85 14.28
C ALA A 229 13.46 -11.37 15.24
N PHE A 230 13.80 -12.65 15.10
CA PHE A 230 14.83 -13.27 15.92
C PHE A 230 16.24 -12.76 15.59
N GLU A 231 16.87 -12.07 16.55
CA GLU A 231 18.25 -11.60 16.48
C GLU A 231 18.95 -11.74 17.85
N ASN A 232 20.18 -12.26 17.86
CA ASN A 232 21.03 -12.35 19.05
C ASN A 232 20.32 -13.03 20.24
N GLY A 233 19.66 -14.17 20.00
CA GLY A 233 18.92 -14.92 21.00
C GLY A 233 17.64 -14.26 21.51
N ARG A 234 17.20 -13.14 20.92
CA ARG A 234 16.05 -12.34 21.38
C ARG A 234 15.01 -12.16 20.30
N ALA A 235 13.76 -12.09 20.74
CA ALA A 235 12.61 -11.71 19.93
C ALA A 235 11.48 -11.19 20.85
N GLY A 236 10.87 -10.08 20.47
CA GLY A 236 9.64 -9.59 21.11
C GLY A 236 8.44 -10.48 20.80
N THR A 237 7.34 -10.20 21.49
CA THR A 237 6.06 -10.90 21.31
C THR A 237 5.01 -9.96 20.73
N PHE A 238 4.21 -10.46 19.80
CA PHE A 238 3.13 -9.73 19.19
C PHE A 238 1.80 -10.50 19.29
N VAL A 239 0.82 -9.91 19.96
CA VAL A 239 -0.55 -10.44 20.07
C VAL A 239 -1.53 -9.52 19.34
N GLN A 240 -2.39 -10.10 18.51
CA GLN A 240 -3.47 -9.40 17.82
C GLN A 240 -4.83 -9.84 18.35
N VAL A 241 -5.67 -8.89 18.74
CA VAL A 241 -7.07 -9.09 19.12
C VAL A 241 -7.96 -8.52 18.03
N GLU A 242 -8.63 -9.37 17.27
CA GLU A 242 -9.55 -8.94 16.22
C GLU A 242 -10.52 -10.05 15.77
N PRO A 243 -11.73 -9.72 15.30
CA PRO A 243 -12.73 -10.72 14.94
C PRO A 243 -12.47 -11.40 13.59
N ARG A 244 -11.61 -10.81 12.74
CA ARG A 244 -11.20 -11.31 11.42
C ARG A 244 -9.68 -11.40 11.40
N LEU A 245 -9.11 -12.55 11.03
CA LEU A 245 -7.67 -12.68 10.84
C LEU A 245 -7.19 -11.85 9.64
N SER A 246 -6.63 -10.68 9.93
CA SER A 246 -6.06 -9.73 8.96
C SER A 246 -4.64 -10.14 8.53
N MET A 247 -4.01 -9.38 7.62
CA MET A 247 -2.58 -9.59 7.32
C MET A 247 -1.73 -9.26 8.55
N THR A 248 -2.13 -8.25 9.33
CA THR A 248 -1.49 -7.97 10.62
C THR A 248 -1.66 -9.14 11.59
N GLY A 249 -2.86 -9.68 11.77
CA GLY A 249 -3.11 -10.84 12.64
C GLY A 249 -2.39 -12.11 12.18
N ALA A 250 -2.23 -12.32 10.88
CA ALA A 250 -1.44 -13.43 10.33
C ALA A 250 0.06 -13.33 10.66
N ASN A 251 0.55 -12.16 11.09
CA ASN A 251 1.92 -11.98 11.56
C ASN A 251 2.06 -11.97 13.09
N ALA A 252 0.95 -12.10 13.82
CA ALA A 252 0.98 -12.22 15.27
C ALA A 252 1.46 -13.62 15.71
N ASP A 253 2.08 -13.67 16.88
CA ASP A 253 2.39 -14.92 17.57
C ASP A 253 1.12 -15.57 18.12
N GLU A 254 0.17 -14.74 18.55
CA GLU A 254 -1.16 -15.17 19.00
C GLU A 254 -2.25 -14.25 18.44
N TRP A 255 -3.27 -14.87 17.84
CA TRP A 255 -4.47 -14.19 17.36
C TRP A 255 -5.66 -14.55 18.24
N LEU A 256 -6.20 -13.56 18.95
CA LEU A 256 -7.41 -13.69 19.75
C LEU A 256 -8.62 -13.28 18.93
N ARG A 257 -9.39 -14.29 18.50
CA ARG A 257 -10.68 -14.06 17.83
C ARG A 257 -11.73 -13.65 18.86
N ASN A 258 -12.02 -12.34 18.93
CA ASN A 258 -13.03 -11.78 19.81
C ASN A 258 -14.36 -11.51 19.09
N ALA A 259 -15.43 -11.29 19.86
CA ALA A 259 -16.69 -10.75 19.37
C ALA A 259 -16.51 -9.27 18.95
N PRO A 260 -17.08 -8.83 17.81
CA PRO A 260 -16.89 -7.46 17.34
C PRO A 260 -17.39 -6.42 18.36
N GLY A 261 -16.58 -5.38 18.60
CA GLY A 261 -16.91 -4.31 19.55
C GLY A 261 -16.58 -4.64 21.01
N SER A 262 -15.97 -5.79 21.29
CA SER A 262 -15.51 -6.18 22.64
C SER A 262 -14.05 -5.82 22.94
N GLU A 263 -13.35 -5.16 22.01
CA GLU A 263 -11.93 -4.79 22.13
C GLU A 263 -11.67 -3.92 23.37
N GLY A 264 -12.52 -2.90 23.61
CA GLY A 264 -12.44 -2.05 24.79
C GLY A 264 -12.70 -2.82 26.10
N LEU A 265 -13.66 -3.75 26.08
CA LEU A 265 -14.00 -4.59 27.23
C LEU A 265 -12.83 -5.52 27.59
N LEU A 266 -12.18 -6.10 26.59
CA LEU A 266 -10.97 -6.90 26.78
C LEU A 266 -9.82 -6.06 27.35
N ALA A 267 -9.59 -4.86 26.83
CA ALA A 267 -8.56 -3.95 27.36
C ALA A 267 -8.81 -3.59 28.83
N LEU A 268 -10.06 -3.31 29.22
CA LEU A 268 -10.44 -3.05 30.61
C LEU A 268 -10.29 -4.29 31.50
N ALA A 269 -10.65 -5.48 31.00
CA ALA A 269 -10.49 -6.73 31.75
C ALA A 269 -9.01 -7.06 31.99
N MET A 270 -8.15 -6.85 30.99
CA MET A 270 -6.70 -6.97 31.16
C MET A 270 -6.16 -5.93 32.14
N LEU A 271 -6.63 -4.69 32.07
CA LEU A 271 -6.28 -3.65 33.04
C LEU A 271 -6.70 -4.02 34.46
N LYS A 272 -7.90 -4.61 34.64
CA LYS A 272 -8.39 -5.09 35.94
C LYS A 272 -7.44 -6.11 36.55
N VAL A 273 -7.00 -7.11 35.75
CA VAL A 273 -6.01 -8.11 36.18
C VAL A 273 -4.70 -7.44 36.62
N ILE A 274 -4.17 -6.51 35.81
CA ILE A 274 -2.93 -5.80 36.13
C ILE A 274 -3.04 -5.04 37.45
N VAL A 275 -4.16 -4.36 37.68
CA VAL A 275 -4.39 -3.57 38.89
C VAL A 275 -4.60 -4.45 40.13
N ASP A 276 -5.37 -5.53 40.01
CA ASP A 276 -5.64 -6.47 41.11
C ASP A 276 -4.37 -7.19 41.57
N GLU A 277 -3.50 -7.55 40.63
CA GLU A 277 -2.22 -8.23 40.93
C GLU A 277 -1.08 -7.26 41.25
N GLY A 278 -1.32 -5.95 41.20
CA GLY A 278 -0.31 -4.93 41.49
C GLY A 278 0.85 -4.90 40.48
N LEU A 279 0.58 -5.25 39.21
CA LEU A 279 1.56 -5.34 38.13
C LEU A 279 1.76 -4.04 37.35
N GLN A 280 1.00 -2.98 37.66
CA GLN A 280 1.17 -1.68 37.03
C GLN A 280 2.55 -1.07 37.32
N SER A 281 3.02 -0.22 36.41
CA SER A 281 4.24 0.56 36.55
C SER A 281 4.17 1.47 37.79
N ALA A 282 5.31 1.66 38.45
CA ALA A 282 5.42 2.58 39.58
C ALA A 282 5.08 4.05 39.22
N ASP A 283 5.26 4.41 37.94
CA ASP A 283 4.95 5.75 37.42
C ASP A 283 3.44 5.96 37.14
N ALA A 284 2.62 4.90 37.24
CA ALA A 284 1.21 4.95 36.89
C ALA A 284 0.34 5.52 38.03
N ASP A 285 -0.72 6.26 37.67
CA ASP A 285 -1.72 6.73 38.64
C ASP A 285 -2.65 5.56 39.06
N ALA A 286 -2.21 4.80 40.06
CA ALA A 286 -2.94 3.65 40.57
C ALA A 286 -4.36 3.98 41.05
N SER A 287 -4.62 5.21 41.51
CA SER A 287 -5.95 5.63 41.95
C SER A 287 -6.90 5.77 40.76
N ALA A 288 -6.45 6.45 39.71
CA ALA A 288 -7.23 6.59 38.47
C ALA A 288 -7.49 5.24 37.80
N LEU A 289 -6.50 4.35 37.78
CA LEU A 289 -6.64 3.02 37.20
C LEU A 289 -7.63 2.14 37.98
N ARG A 290 -7.59 2.15 39.33
CA ARG A 290 -8.57 1.43 40.16
C ARG A 290 -9.99 1.91 39.94
N GLU A 291 -10.19 3.23 39.84
CA GLU A 291 -11.50 3.81 39.57
C GLU A 291 -12.02 3.37 38.19
N ALA A 292 -11.16 3.34 37.16
CA ALA A 292 -11.53 2.93 35.80
C ALA A 292 -12.03 1.49 35.69
N VAL A 293 -11.57 0.60 36.58
CA VAL A 293 -11.86 -0.84 36.52
C VAL A 293 -12.74 -1.35 37.66
N LYS A 294 -13.26 -0.46 38.52
CA LYS A 294 -14.03 -0.85 39.71
C LYS A 294 -15.25 -1.73 39.39
N ASP A 295 -15.88 -1.47 38.25
CA ASP A 295 -17.10 -2.16 37.77
C ASP A 295 -16.79 -3.19 36.66
N VAL A 296 -15.52 -3.56 36.46
CA VAL A 296 -15.11 -4.52 35.44
C VAL A 296 -15.09 -5.93 36.03
N ASP A 297 -15.89 -6.83 35.42
CA ASP A 297 -15.88 -8.26 35.71
C ASP A 297 -15.16 -9.02 34.56
N VAL A 298 -14.04 -9.65 34.89
CA VAL A 298 -13.22 -10.42 33.94
C VAL A 298 -13.95 -11.64 33.40
N ALA A 299 -14.77 -12.32 34.22
CA ALA A 299 -15.53 -13.49 33.77
C ALA A 299 -16.67 -13.08 32.81
N ALA A 300 -17.35 -11.97 33.09
CA ALA A 300 -18.35 -11.40 32.19
C ALA A 300 -17.71 -10.92 30.88
N ALA A 301 -16.54 -10.29 30.95
CA ALA A 301 -15.76 -9.90 29.77
C ALA A 301 -15.35 -11.10 28.92
N ALA A 302 -14.89 -12.18 29.55
CA ALA A 302 -14.55 -13.43 28.87
C ALA A 302 -15.75 -14.02 28.12
N LYS A 303 -16.91 -14.11 28.79
CA LYS A 303 -18.15 -14.61 28.18
C LYS A 303 -18.60 -13.74 26.99
N SER A 304 -18.54 -12.43 27.14
CA SER A 304 -19.06 -11.48 26.13
C SER A 304 -18.15 -11.36 24.91
N SER A 305 -16.84 -11.40 25.13
CA SER A 305 -15.84 -11.34 24.06
C SER A 305 -15.61 -12.68 23.37
N GLY A 306 -15.91 -13.80 24.04
CA GLY A 306 -15.56 -15.14 23.57
C GLY A 306 -14.09 -15.52 23.80
N VAL A 307 -13.30 -14.66 24.46
CA VAL A 307 -11.90 -14.97 24.84
C VAL A 307 -11.89 -15.59 26.25
N PRO A 308 -11.26 -16.74 26.48
CA PRO A 308 -11.23 -17.38 27.80
C PRO A 308 -10.63 -16.46 28.89
N ALA A 309 -11.19 -16.50 30.10
CA ALA A 309 -10.70 -15.68 31.22
C ALA A 309 -9.22 -15.96 31.55
N GLU A 310 -8.79 -17.22 31.48
CA GLU A 310 -7.39 -17.62 31.66
C GLU A 310 -6.46 -17.00 30.60
N THR A 311 -6.93 -16.89 29.35
CA THR A 311 -6.17 -16.24 28.28
C THR A 311 -6.07 -14.74 28.52
N ILE A 312 -7.16 -14.09 28.93
CA ILE A 312 -7.16 -12.66 29.30
C ILE A 312 -6.17 -12.41 30.43
N LYS A 313 -6.21 -13.24 31.46
CA LYS A 313 -5.32 -13.15 32.62
C LYS A 313 -3.85 -13.31 32.21
N ARG A 314 -3.52 -14.39 31.49
CA ARG A 314 -2.15 -14.65 31.02
C ARG A 314 -1.59 -13.49 30.20
N ILE A 315 -2.35 -13.00 29.22
CA ILE A 315 -1.89 -11.93 28.34
C ILE A 315 -1.70 -10.63 29.11
N ALA A 316 -2.59 -10.33 30.07
CA ALA A 316 -2.45 -9.16 30.94
C ALA A 316 -1.16 -9.24 31.78
N GLU A 317 -0.87 -10.40 32.36
CA GLU A 317 0.36 -10.66 33.10
C GLU A 317 1.61 -10.54 32.21
N ASP A 318 1.63 -11.21 31.06
CA ASP A 318 2.75 -11.20 30.13
C ASP A 318 3.02 -9.77 29.61
N PHE A 319 1.95 -9.05 29.25
CA PHE A 319 2.00 -7.66 28.81
C PHE A 319 2.65 -6.75 29.86
N ALA A 320 2.21 -6.83 31.12
CA ALA A 320 2.75 -6.00 32.19
C ALA A 320 4.19 -6.40 32.59
N LYS A 321 4.47 -7.72 32.70
CA LYS A 321 5.77 -8.25 33.12
C LYS A 321 6.87 -8.05 32.07
N SER A 322 6.51 -7.83 30.79
CA SER A 322 7.45 -7.59 29.69
C SER A 322 8.37 -6.36 29.89
N LYS A 323 7.98 -5.41 30.75
CA LYS A 323 8.67 -4.11 30.98
C LYS A 323 8.90 -3.27 29.71
N GLY A 324 8.16 -3.57 28.64
CA GLY A 324 8.21 -2.88 27.35
C GLY A 324 6.89 -3.00 26.58
N GLY A 325 5.77 -3.09 27.30
CA GLY A 325 4.43 -3.23 26.73
C GLY A 325 3.97 -2.00 25.96
N LEU A 326 3.36 -2.21 24.81
CA LEU A 326 2.67 -1.20 24.00
C LEU A 326 1.34 -1.76 23.50
N ALA A 327 0.24 -1.06 23.80
CA ALA A 327 -1.08 -1.37 23.30
C ALA A 327 -1.46 -0.45 22.12
N LEU A 328 -1.97 -1.01 21.02
CA LEU A 328 -2.47 -0.27 19.85
C LEU A 328 -3.98 -0.44 19.70
N GLY A 329 -4.66 0.59 19.17
CA GLY A 329 -6.08 0.55 18.84
C GLY A 329 -6.35 1.05 17.42
N GLY A 330 -6.90 0.20 16.56
CA GLY A 330 -7.12 0.49 15.14
C GLY A 330 -8.16 -0.45 14.51
N GLY A 331 -8.31 -0.40 13.18
CA GLY A 331 -9.28 -1.21 12.41
C GLY A 331 -10.63 -1.43 13.11
N ALA A 332 -10.91 -2.66 13.56
CA ALA A 332 -12.20 -2.97 14.22
C ALA A 332 -12.47 -2.13 15.47
N ALA A 333 -11.44 -1.79 16.26
CA ALA A 333 -11.57 -1.01 17.48
C ALA A 333 -11.91 0.47 17.25
N VAL A 334 -11.65 1.00 16.04
CA VAL A 334 -11.98 2.39 15.66
C VAL A 334 -13.25 2.49 14.81
N ALA A 335 -13.83 1.35 14.43
CA ALA A 335 -14.94 1.29 13.47
C ALA A 335 -16.34 1.33 14.11
N GLY A 336 -16.44 1.02 15.41
CA GLY A 336 -17.72 0.88 16.12
C GLY A 336 -18.26 2.16 16.74
N SER A 337 -19.52 2.13 17.18
CA SER A 337 -20.15 3.22 17.96
C SER A 337 -19.65 3.35 19.40
N ASN A 338 -18.87 2.38 19.88
CA ASN A 338 -18.17 2.40 21.17
C ASN A 338 -16.65 2.57 21.00
N ALA A 339 -16.20 3.02 19.83
CA ALA A 339 -14.77 3.13 19.47
C ALA A 339 -14.00 4.08 20.40
N THR A 340 -14.54 5.26 20.70
CA THR A 340 -13.86 6.24 21.56
C THR A 340 -13.57 5.67 22.95
N GLN A 341 -14.55 5.01 23.56
CA GLN A 341 -14.46 4.38 24.88
C GLN A 341 -13.48 3.21 24.85
N SER A 342 -13.49 2.41 23.78
CA SER A 342 -12.53 1.32 23.58
C SER A 342 -11.09 1.83 23.52
N LEU A 343 -10.85 2.94 22.83
CA LEU A 343 -9.52 3.55 22.74
C LEU A 343 -9.10 4.24 24.04
N VAL A 344 -10.04 4.80 24.82
CA VAL A 344 -9.76 5.28 26.18
C VAL A 344 -9.30 4.12 27.07
N ALA A 345 -9.94 2.95 26.99
CA ALA A 345 -9.50 1.75 27.70
C ALA A 345 -8.07 1.32 27.32
N MET A 346 -7.72 1.37 26.03
CA MET A 346 -6.36 1.07 25.55
C MET A 346 -5.34 2.12 26.00
N ASN A 347 -5.73 3.39 26.06
CA ASN A 347 -4.89 4.46 26.63
C ASN A 347 -4.64 4.26 28.12
N LEU A 348 -5.64 3.80 28.89
CA LEU A 348 -5.48 3.42 30.30
C LEU A 348 -4.54 2.21 30.45
N LEU A 349 -4.66 1.20 29.60
CA LEU A 349 -3.76 0.04 29.59
C LEU A 349 -2.31 0.46 29.30
N ASN A 350 -2.10 1.36 28.34
CA ASN A 350 -0.79 1.96 28.05
C ASN A 350 -0.24 2.79 29.22
N ALA A 351 -1.10 3.55 29.90
CA ALA A 351 -0.72 4.30 31.10
C ALA A 351 -0.29 3.35 32.23
N ALA A 352 -1.00 2.23 32.42
CA ALA A 352 -0.69 1.23 33.44
C ALA A 352 0.69 0.59 33.27
N VAL A 353 1.16 0.39 32.04
CA VAL A 353 2.51 -0.15 31.76
C VAL A 353 3.58 0.92 31.53
N GLY A 354 3.26 2.20 31.78
CA GLY A 354 4.19 3.31 31.62
C GLY A 354 4.64 3.53 30.17
N ALA A 355 3.80 3.23 29.18
CA ALA A 355 4.12 3.43 27.76
C ALA A 355 4.04 4.91 27.35
N VAL A 356 3.20 5.70 28.00
CA VAL A 356 2.99 7.12 27.69
C VAL A 356 4.29 7.91 27.95
N GLY A 357 4.75 8.66 26.95
CA GLY A 357 6.02 9.41 26.98
C GLY A 357 7.27 8.57 26.66
N LYS A 358 7.23 7.24 26.81
CA LYS A 358 8.36 6.32 26.55
C LYS A 358 8.25 5.57 25.20
N ARG A 359 7.04 5.15 24.84
CA ARG A 359 6.72 4.42 23.60
C ARG A 359 5.54 5.04 22.83
N ILE A 360 4.77 5.91 23.48
CA ILE A 360 3.76 6.76 22.85
C ILE A 360 4.23 8.21 23.00
N HIS A 361 4.51 8.87 21.88
CA HIS A 361 5.07 10.21 21.85
C HIS A 361 4.09 11.19 21.21
N PHE A 362 3.64 12.16 22.00
CA PHE A 362 2.94 13.33 21.50
C PHE A 362 3.93 14.42 21.08
N GLY A 363 3.56 15.27 20.11
CA GLY A 363 4.46 16.28 19.52
C GLY A 363 5.32 15.74 18.38
N THR A 364 5.03 14.51 17.95
CA THR A 364 5.46 13.84 16.72
C THR A 364 4.20 13.34 16.00
N ASP A 365 3.16 14.16 15.99
CA ASP A 365 1.81 13.69 15.70
C ASP A 365 1.63 13.45 14.20
N SER A 366 0.77 12.49 13.86
CA SER A 366 0.39 12.21 12.47
C SER A 366 -0.41 13.37 11.88
N PRO A 367 -0.27 13.68 10.57
CA PRO A 367 -1.09 14.68 9.90
C PRO A 367 -2.59 14.33 9.91
N LEU A 368 -2.94 13.06 10.08
CA LEU A 368 -4.32 12.61 10.31
C LEU A 368 -4.92 13.21 11.60
N GLY A 369 -4.10 13.66 12.54
CA GLY A 369 -4.50 14.47 13.69
C GLY A 369 -5.23 15.77 13.30
N ARG A 370 -4.98 16.31 12.10
CA ARG A 370 -5.41 17.66 11.67
C ARG A 370 -6.56 17.64 10.64
N VAL A 371 -7.11 16.47 10.30
CA VAL A 371 -8.21 16.36 9.31
C VAL A 371 -9.56 16.78 9.91
N SER A 372 -10.50 17.23 9.09
CA SER A 372 -11.86 17.53 9.57
C SER A 372 -12.61 16.23 9.86
N PRO A 373 -13.41 16.16 10.94
CA PRO A 373 -14.20 14.96 11.23
C PRO A 373 -15.31 14.77 10.19
N TYR A 374 -15.72 13.52 9.94
CA TYR A 374 -16.84 13.20 9.04
C TYR A 374 -18.12 14.01 9.33
N ALA A 375 -18.40 14.36 10.58
CA ALA A 375 -19.52 15.22 10.97
C ALA A 375 -19.53 16.59 10.26
N GLU A 376 -18.37 17.15 9.88
CA GLU A 376 -18.32 18.38 9.09
C GLU A 376 -18.78 18.15 7.64
N MET A 377 -18.53 16.96 7.07
CA MET A 377 -19.10 16.60 5.76
C MET A 377 -20.62 16.41 5.83
N VAL A 378 -21.14 15.87 6.95
CA VAL A 378 -22.60 15.80 7.19
C VAL A 378 -23.20 17.21 7.25
N LYS A 379 -22.60 18.13 8.01
CA LYS A 379 -23.03 19.54 8.08
C LYS A 379 -22.97 20.23 6.71
N LEU A 380 -21.92 19.99 5.93
CA LEU A 380 -21.82 20.50 4.56
C LEU A 380 -22.96 19.95 3.69
N THR A 381 -23.30 18.67 3.84
CA THR A 381 -24.40 18.03 3.10
C THR A 381 -25.75 18.68 3.41
N GLU A 382 -25.99 19.00 4.67
CA GLU A 382 -27.18 19.74 5.11
C GLU A 382 -27.21 21.16 4.52
N ALA A 383 -26.08 21.88 4.55
CA ALA A 383 -25.96 23.23 3.99
C ALA A 383 -26.22 23.25 2.47
N MET A 384 -25.64 22.30 1.73
CA MET A 384 -25.92 22.11 0.30
C MET A 384 -27.41 21.80 0.06
N SER A 385 -28.01 20.94 0.89
CA SER A 385 -29.42 20.56 0.77
C SER A 385 -30.39 21.71 0.96
N LYS A 386 -30.02 22.68 1.82
CA LYS A 386 -30.75 23.91 2.12
C LYS A 386 -30.48 25.04 1.12
N GLY A 387 -29.60 24.84 0.14
CA GLY A 387 -29.20 25.87 -0.83
C GLY A 387 -28.30 26.96 -0.24
N GLU A 388 -27.63 26.70 0.88
CA GLU A 388 -26.71 27.65 1.51
C GLU A 388 -25.33 27.68 0.83
N ILE A 389 -25.03 26.71 -0.03
CA ILE A 389 -23.77 26.62 -0.78
C ILE A 389 -24.04 26.92 -2.25
N GLU A 390 -23.38 27.96 -2.76
CA GLU A 390 -23.53 28.41 -4.15
C GLU A 390 -22.34 27.96 -5.01
N VAL A 391 -21.13 27.95 -4.43
CA VAL A 391 -19.91 27.45 -5.07
C VAL A 391 -19.23 26.42 -4.15
N LEU A 392 -19.04 25.21 -4.67
CA LEU A 392 -18.29 24.15 -4.01
C LEU A 392 -17.02 23.82 -4.82
N VAL A 393 -15.86 23.93 -4.16
CA VAL A 393 -14.56 23.52 -4.72
C VAL A 393 -14.15 22.19 -4.09
N LEU A 394 -13.86 21.20 -4.93
CA LEU A 394 -13.49 19.83 -4.55
C LEU A 394 -12.07 19.55 -5.04
N ALA A 395 -11.10 19.43 -4.14
CA ALA A 395 -9.70 19.27 -4.48
C ALA A 395 -9.19 17.87 -4.10
N GLY A 396 -9.06 16.98 -5.09
CA GLY A 396 -8.48 15.64 -4.91
C GLY A 396 -9.30 14.69 -4.03
N VAL A 397 -10.62 14.87 -3.95
CA VAL A 397 -11.52 14.05 -3.10
C VAL A 397 -12.61 13.33 -3.90
N ASN A 398 -13.15 12.25 -3.34
CA ASN A 398 -14.24 11.49 -3.94
C ASN A 398 -15.42 11.15 -2.97
N PRO A 399 -16.03 12.16 -2.31
CA PRO A 399 -17.10 11.93 -1.33
C PRO A 399 -18.33 11.20 -1.88
N VAL A 400 -18.63 11.28 -3.19
CA VAL A 400 -19.74 10.52 -3.79
C VAL A 400 -19.52 9.01 -3.69
N TYR A 401 -18.27 8.55 -3.73
CA TYR A 401 -17.91 7.15 -3.54
C TYR A 401 -17.68 6.81 -2.07
N ASN A 402 -16.99 7.69 -1.32
CA ASN A 402 -16.54 7.38 0.03
C ASN A 402 -17.61 7.58 1.12
N MET A 403 -18.66 8.37 0.86
CA MET A 403 -19.75 8.58 1.82
C MET A 403 -20.89 7.59 1.59
N PRO A 404 -21.53 7.06 2.66
CA PRO A 404 -22.72 6.22 2.51
C PRO A 404 -23.83 6.96 1.75
N PRO A 405 -24.55 6.33 0.81
CA PRO A 405 -25.66 6.96 0.09
C PRO A 405 -26.72 7.56 1.03
N LYS A 406 -26.92 6.97 2.21
CA LYS A 406 -27.83 7.49 3.24
C LYS A 406 -27.40 8.82 3.86
N SER A 407 -26.16 9.27 3.66
CA SER A 407 -25.76 10.63 4.00
C SER A 407 -26.38 11.68 3.06
N ALA A 408 -26.97 11.25 1.93
CA ALA A 408 -27.57 12.09 0.89
C ALA A 408 -26.59 13.09 0.23
N PHE A 409 -25.27 12.80 0.27
CA PHE A 409 -24.26 13.72 -0.27
C PHE A 409 -24.42 13.94 -1.77
N ALA A 410 -24.68 12.88 -2.54
CA ALA A 410 -24.80 12.96 -3.99
C ALA A 410 -26.04 13.77 -4.43
N GLU A 411 -27.14 13.62 -3.70
CA GLU A 411 -28.39 14.37 -3.89
C GLU A 411 -28.22 15.84 -3.51
N ALA A 412 -27.51 16.12 -2.42
CA ALA A 412 -27.20 17.48 -1.99
C ALA A 412 -26.24 18.18 -2.95
N LEU A 413 -25.21 17.46 -3.43
CA LEU A 413 -24.27 17.95 -4.42
C LEU A 413 -24.99 18.42 -5.69
N ALA A 414 -26.00 17.68 -6.16
CA ALA A 414 -26.78 18.04 -7.35
C ALA A 414 -27.56 19.36 -7.22
N LYS A 415 -27.76 19.88 -6.01
CA LYS A 415 -28.41 21.18 -5.75
C LYS A 415 -27.44 22.36 -5.79
N VAL A 416 -26.13 22.11 -5.76
CA VAL A 416 -25.12 23.17 -5.76
C VAL A 416 -25.02 23.79 -7.16
N PRO A 417 -25.25 25.10 -7.33
CA PRO A 417 -25.25 25.75 -8.65
C PRO A 417 -23.91 25.69 -9.38
N THR A 418 -22.78 25.79 -8.67
CA THR A 418 -21.44 25.73 -9.26
C THR A 418 -20.57 24.74 -8.50
N ILE A 419 -20.11 23.71 -9.20
CA ILE A 419 -19.23 22.67 -8.64
C ILE A 419 -17.95 22.68 -9.44
N VAL A 420 -16.84 22.94 -8.77
CA VAL A 420 -15.51 23.02 -9.38
C VAL A 420 -14.66 21.88 -8.83
N ALA A 421 -14.13 21.03 -9.70
CA ALA A 421 -13.23 19.96 -9.32
C ALA A 421 -11.79 20.29 -9.72
N LEU A 422 -10.86 20.22 -8.77
CA LEU A 422 -9.42 20.23 -9.00
C LEU A 422 -8.94 18.77 -8.92
N ALA A 423 -8.61 18.17 -10.06
CA ALA A 423 -8.32 16.74 -10.12
C ALA A 423 -7.38 16.38 -11.27
N THR A 424 -6.61 15.30 -11.07
CA THR A 424 -5.73 14.73 -12.10
C THR A 424 -6.49 13.77 -13.03
N ARG A 425 -7.52 13.09 -12.51
CA ARG A 425 -8.26 11.99 -13.15
C ARG A 425 -9.75 12.05 -12.81
N SER A 426 -10.56 11.39 -13.64
CA SER A 426 -12.00 11.24 -13.41
C SER A 426 -12.30 10.32 -12.23
N ASN A 427 -13.38 10.60 -11.49
CA ASN A 427 -14.00 9.76 -10.47
C ASN A 427 -15.51 10.08 -10.36
N GLU A 428 -16.24 9.42 -9.46
CA GLU A 428 -17.69 9.61 -9.26
C GLU A 428 -18.08 11.05 -8.93
N THR A 429 -17.22 11.75 -8.20
CA THR A 429 -17.44 13.13 -7.78
C THR A 429 -17.13 14.11 -8.91
N THR A 430 -15.99 13.96 -9.59
CA THR A 430 -15.60 14.85 -10.70
C THR A 430 -16.55 14.71 -11.89
N ALA A 431 -17.12 13.53 -12.11
CA ALA A 431 -18.13 13.30 -13.16
C ALA A 431 -19.41 14.12 -12.96
N ARG A 432 -19.64 14.64 -11.75
CA ARG A 432 -20.77 15.53 -11.41
C ARG A 432 -20.37 17.01 -11.33
N ALA A 433 -19.11 17.34 -11.60
CA ALA A 433 -18.65 18.72 -11.54
C ALA A 433 -19.12 19.51 -12.77
N HIS A 434 -19.49 20.78 -12.55
CA HIS A 434 -19.82 21.71 -13.62
C HIS A 434 -18.57 22.18 -14.35
N LEU A 435 -17.48 22.37 -13.60
CA LEU A 435 -16.16 22.74 -14.12
C LEU A 435 -15.10 21.78 -13.55
N VAL A 436 -14.22 21.27 -14.40
CA VAL A 436 -13.04 20.50 -14.01
C VAL A 436 -11.81 21.29 -14.43
N LEU A 437 -10.96 21.59 -13.46
CA LEU A 437 -9.65 22.23 -13.67
C LEU A 437 -8.56 21.19 -13.41
N PRO A 438 -7.97 20.61 -14.47
CA PRO A 438 -6.91 19.61 -14.37
C PRO A 438 -5.73 20.05 -13.49
N THR A 439 -5.34 19.21 -12.54
CA THR A 439 -4.15 19.43 -11.72
C THR A 439 -2.97 18.59 -12.21
N LEU A 440 -1.76 19.08 -11.95
CA LEU A 440 -0.52 18.32 -12.16
C LEU A 440 -0.37 17.19 -11.12
N HIS A 441 0.29 16.11 -11.51
CA HIS A 441 0.65 15.02 -10.60
C HIS A 441 1.72 15.49 -9.59
N PRO A 442 1.76 14.95 -8.36
CA PRO A 442 2.81 15.25 -7.37
C PRO A 442 4.28 15.14 -7.85
N LEU A 443 4.54 14.38 -8.91
CA LEU A 443 5.86 14.22 -9.52
C LEU A 443 6.15 15.22 -10.65
N GLU A 444 5.19 16.09 -10.99
CA GLU A 444 5.26 17.10 -12.04
C GLU A 444 5.20 18.52 -11.46
N THR A 445 5.09 18.67 -10.14
CA THR A 445 4.86 19.97 -9.49
C THR A 445 5.66 20.12 -8.20
N TRP A 446 5.96 21.37 -7.87
CA TRP A 446 6.62 21.75 -6.61
C TRP A 446 5.64 21.68 -5.44
N GLY A 447 6.12 21.28 -4.27
CA GLY A 447 5.37 21.35 -3.02
C GLY A 447 6.18 20.86 -1.83
N ASP A 448 5.52 20.71 -0.70
CA ASP A 448 6.05 20.05 0.49
C ASP A 448 4.95 19.27 1.21
N TYR A 449 5.36 18.31 2.03
CA TYR A 449 4.44 17.50 2.83
C TYR A 449 5.06 17.17 4.18
N GLU A 450 4.37 17.56 5.26
CA GLU A 450 4.71 17.19 6.63
C GLU A 450 4.10 15.81 6.95
N ALA A 451 4.95 14.79 7.02
CA ALA A 451 4.53 13.40 7.24
C ALA A 451 4.23 13.09 8.72
N GLN A 452 4.85 13.85 9.62
CA GLN A 452 4.60 13.93 11.05
C GLN A 452 5.27 15.21 11.57
N ASP A 453 4.92 15.68 12.76
CA ASP A 453 5.55 16.89 13.32
C ASP A 453 7.09 16.79 13.27
N GLY A 454 7.72 17.79 12.67
CA GLY A 454 9.18 17.86 12.54
C GLY A 454 9.78 17.00 11.42
N VAL A 455 8.98 16.37 10.55
CA VAL A 455 9.43 15.68 9.33
C VAL A 455 8.72 16.27 8.12
N VAL A 456 9.41 17.16 7.41
CA VAL A 456 8.88 17.88 6.23
C VAL A 456 9.63 17.42 4.98
N GLY A 457 8.95 16.64 4.15
CA GLY A 457 9.45 16.24 2.83
C GLY A 457 9.25 17.35 1.80
N LEU A 458 10.25 17.56 0.95
CA LEU A 458 10.18 18.47 -0.19
C LEU A 458 9.74 17.69 -1.42
N MET A 459 8.68 18.15 -2.09
CA MET A 459 8.16 17.53 -3.31
C MET A 459 8.79 18.22 -4.51
N GLN A 460 9.81 17.59 -5.08
CA GLN A 460 10.43 18.06 -6.31
C GLN A 460 9.65 17.54 -7.53
N PRO A 461 9.41 18.38 -8.55
CA PRO A 461 9.04 17.88 -9.86
C PRO A 461 10.21 17.08 -10.42
N THR A 462 9.92 15.86 -10.83
CA THR A 462 10.89 14.89 -11.34
C THR A 462 10.88 14.82 -12.87
N MET A 463 9.86 15.40 -13.49
CA MET A 463 9.72 15.61 -14.93
C MET A 463 8.66 16.69 -15.21
N GLY A 464 8.57 17.14 -16.46
CA GLY A 464 7.47 18.00 -16.91
C GLY A 464 6.14 17.25 -17.06
N ALA A 465 5.06 17.97 -17.38
CA ALA A 465 3.74 17.39 -17.58
C ALA A 465 3.75 16.32 -18.69
N VAL A 466 3.27 15.11 -18.35
CA VAL A 466 3.24 13.97 -19.26
C VAL A 466 2.23 14.20 -20.40
N PRO A 467 2.64 14.15 -21.67
CA PRO A 467 1.71 14.16 -22.80
C PRO A 467 0.80 12.91 -22.81
N ILE A 468 -0.47 13.07 -23.15
CA ILE A 468 -1.44 11.97 -23.21
C ILE A 468 -1.96 11.83 -24.64
N GLY A 469 -1.79 10.64 -25.23
CA GLY A 469 -2.13 10.39 -26.63
C GLY A 469 -1.31 11.26 -27.60
N GLY A 470 -0.05 11.54 -27.26
CA GLY A 470 0.86 12.40 -28.03
C GLY A 470 0.51 13.89 -27.99
N LYS A 471 -0.43 14.31 -27.15
CA LYS A 471 -0.86 15.72 -27.03
C LYS A 471 -0.41 16.31 -25.71
N PRO A 472 0.01 17.59 -25.68
CA PRO A 472 0.31 18.29 -24.43
C PRO A 472 -0.86 18.25 -23.45
N VAL A 473 -0.53 18.29 -22.16
CA VAL A 473 -1.50 18.43 -21.07
C VAL A 473 -1.48 19.87 -20.58
N GLU A 474 -2.64 20.52 -20.67
CA GLU A 474 -2.90 21.86 -20.14
C GLU A 474 -3.40 21.74 -18.70
N ALA A 475 -2.52 21.34 -17.79
CA ALA A 475 -2.80 21.26 -16.36
C ALA A 475 -1.87 22.20 -15.58
N LYS A 476 -2.33 22.70 -14.42
CA LYS A 476 -1.57 23.59 -13.54
C LYS A 476 -1.39 22.98 -12.14
N ALA A 477 -0.44 23.49 -11.36
CA ALA A 477 -0.33 23.09 -9.96
C ALA A 477 -1.58 23.55 -9.19
N THR A 478 -2.07 22.75 -8.24
CA THR A 478 -3.25 23.12 -7.43
C THR A 478 -3.11 24.49 -6.77
N GLY A 479 -1.91 24.80 -6.24
CA GLY A 479 -1.64 26.08 -5.61
C GLY A 479 -1.74 27.27 -6.59
N ASP A 480 -1.24 27.11 -7.82
CA ASP A 480 -1.32 28.16 -8.85
C ASP A 480 -2.77 28.42 -9.28
N ILE A 481 -3.57 27.36 -9.38
CA ILE A 481 -5.01 27.47 -9.68
C ILE A 481 -5.70 28.28 -8.58
N LEU A 482 -5.47 27.95 -7.31
CA LEU A 482 -6.08 28.65 -6.17
C LEU A 482 -5.64 30.13 -6.12
N LEU A 483 -4.36 30.41 -6.34
CA LEU A 483 -3.83 31.78 -6.39
C LEU A 483 -4.48 32.58 -7.54
N SER A 484 -4.57 32.02 -8.75
CA SER A 484 -5.20 32.68 -9.89
C SER A 484 -6.68 32.98 -9.61
N LEU A 485 -7.46 31.97 -9.21
CA LEU A 485 -8.89 32.11 -8.93
C LEU A 485 -9.16 33.10 -7.80
N GLY A 486 -8.37 33.02 -6.72
CA GLY A 486 -8.52 33.89 -5.55
C GLY A 486 -8.24 35.36 -5.89
N ARG A 487 -7.14 35.64 -6.61
CA ARG A 487 -6.80 37.00 -7.04
C ARG A 487 -7.87 37.60 -7.95
N GLN A 488 -8.32 36.84 -8.96
CA GLN A 488 -9.35 37.31 -9.88
C GLN A 488 -10.69 37.57 -9.15
N ALA A 489 -11.07 36.72 -8.20
CA ALA A 489 -12.27 36.90 -7.39
C ALA A 489 -12.21 38.16 -6.52
N LEU A 490 -11.02 38.46 -5.95
CA LEU A 490 -10.78 39.64 -5.11
C LEU A 490 -10.57 40.92 -5.92
N GLY A 491 -10.29 40.83 -7.23
CA GLY A 491 -9.86 41.97 -8.05
C GLY A 491 -8.48 42.50 -7.64
N SER A 492 -7.62 41.65 -7.08
CA SER A 492 -6.27 42.01 -6.64
C SER A 492 -5.22 41.62 -7.68
N GLU A 493 -4.24 42.48 -7.91
CA GLU A 493 -3.08 42.19 -8.75
C GLU A 493 -2.01 41.38 -7.99
N GLU A 494 -1.11 40.76 -8.74
CA GLU A 494 0.11 40.15 -8.20
C GLU A 494 0.90 41.15 -7.33
N GLY A 495 1.48 40.65 -6.23
CA GLY A 495 2.20 41.47 -5.25
C GLY A 495 1.31 42.27 -4.30
N LYS A 496 -0.02 42.27 -4.48
CA LYS A 496 -0.97 43.02 -3.66
C LYS A 496 -2.03 42.08 -3.03
N GLY A 497 -2.69 42.59 -1.98
CA GLY A 497 -3.77 41.87 -1.31
C GLY A 497 -3.33 40.65 -0.49
N PRO A 498 -4.28 39.83 -0.03
CA PRO A 498 -4.00 38.70 0.86
C PRO A 498 -3.35 37.50 0.14
N LEU A 499 -3.46 37.40 -1.19
CA LEU A 499 -2.91 36.31 -2.02
C LEU A 499 -1.83 36.82 -2.99
N LYS A 500 -0.79 37.43 -2.41
CA LYS A 500 0.20 38.27 -3.11
C LYS A 500 1.21 37.51 -4.01
N TRP A 501 1.42 36.20 -3.82
CA TRP A 501 2.49 35.44 -4.48
C TRP A 501 2.19 35.19 -5.96
N ALA A 502 3.14 35.41 -6.88
CA ALA A 502 2.93 35.20 -8.32
C ALA A 502 2.54 33.74 -8.62
N SER A 503 3.30 32.82 -8.05
CA SER A 503 3.13 31.37 -8.15
C SER A 503 3.13 30.69 -6.77
N PHE A 504 2.70 29.43 -6.75
CA PHE A 504 2.83 28.56 -5.59
C PHE A 504 4.30 28.29 -5.24
N GLN A 505 5.18 28.25 -6.24
CA GLN A 505 6.61 28.07 -6.03
C GLN A 505 7.22 29.26 -5.26
N ASP A 506 6.73 30.48 -5.47
CA ASP A 506 7.19 31.65 -4.70
C ASP A 506 6.80 31.55 -3.23
N LEU A 507 5.55 31.15 -2.96
CA LEU A 507 5.09 30.89 -1.60
C LEU A 507 5.90 29.76 -0.95
N LEU A 508 6.15 28.67 -1.68
CA LEU A 508 6.99 27.57 -1.22
C LEU A 508 8.39 28.05 -0.89
N THR A 509 9.00 28.86 -1.76
CA THR A 509 10.34 29.41 -1.55
C THR A 509 10.37 30.30 -0.31
N GLU A 510 9.37 31.16 -0.10
CA GLU A 510 9.24 31.98 1.12
C GLU A 510 9.17 31.11 2.38
N GLU A 511 8.38 30.03 2.36
CA GLU A 511 8.29 29.10 3.50
C GLU A 511 9.59 28.37 3.76
N TRP A 512 10.29 27.96 2.71
CA TRP A 512 11.55 27.26 2.83
C TRP A 512 12.70 28.19 3.24
N GLN A 513 12.63 29.49 2.94
CA GLN A 513 13.54 30.48 3.53
C GLN A 513 13.36 30.58 5.04
N LYS A 514 12.12 30.53 5.54
CA LYS A 514 11.85 30.48 6.99
C LYS A 514 12.39 29.20 7.61
N ARG A 515 12.17 28.05 6.97
CA ARG A 515 12.74 26.77 7.41
C ARG A 515 14.27 26.77 7.34
N GLY A 516 14.89 27.42 6.36
CA GLY A 516 16.34 27.57 6.28
C GLY A 516 16.92 28.27 7.51
N LYS A 517 16.20 29.23 8.10
CA LYS A 517 16.60 29.87 9.37
C LYS A 517 16.51 28.91 10.56
N GLU A 518 15.56 27.98 10.55
CA GLU A 518 15.34 27.02 11.64
C GLU A 518 16.22 25.76 11.53
N TYR A 519 16.42 25.24 10.31
CA TYR A 519 17.08 23.95 10.03
C TYR A 519 18.44 24.10 9.36
N GLY A 520 18.75 25.25 8.76
CA GLY A 520 19.95 25.44 7.93
C GLY A 520 21.25 25.64 8.69
N GLY A 521 21.23 25.71 10.03
CA GLY A 521 22.46 25.81 10.83
C GLY A 521 23.31 27.04 10.52
N GLY A 522 22.69 28.15 10.09
CA GLY A 522 23.39 29.39 9.71
C GLY A 522 23.89 29.45 8.26
N LYS A 523 23.66 28.40 7.45
CA LYS A 523 24.00 28.39 6.01
C LYS A 523 23.21 29.42 5.22
N ALA A 524 23.78 29.84 4.08
CA ALA A 524 23.05 30.62 3.09
C ALA A 524 21.86 29.81 2.53
N PHE A 525 20.76 30.48 2.17
CA PHE A 525 19.55 29.80 1.71
C PHE A 525 19.79 28.90 0.49
N ALA A 526 20.63 29.31 -0.46
CA ALA A 526 20.94 28.52 -1.65
C ALA A 526 21.57 27.16 -1.29
N GLU A 527 22.57 27.15 -0.40
CA GLU A 527 23.22 25.92 0.08
C GLU A 527 22.23 25.04 0.85
N PHE A 528 21.42 25.64 1.74
CA PHE A 528 20.37 24.91 2.46
C PHE A 528 19.33 24.29 1.52
N TRP A 529 18.90 25.04 0.50
CA TRP A 529 17.90 24.60 -0.46
C TRP A 529 18.43 23.42 -1.29
N GLU A 530 19.66 23.49 -1.80
CA GLU A 530 20.31 22.37 -2.51
C GLU A 530 20.44 21.12 -1.63
N GLU A 531 20.83 21.29 -0.36
CA GLU A 531 20.91 20.18 0.58
C GLU A 531 19.53 19.55 0.82
N ALA A 532 18.50 20.36 1.03
CA ALA A 532 17.13 19.91 1.21
C ALA A 532 16.60 19.18 -0.03
N LEU A 533 16.88 19.69 -1.24
CA LEU A 533 16.54 19.03 -2.51
C LEU A 533 17.21 17.66 -2.60
N ARG A 534 18.53 17.58 -2.41
CA ARG A 534 19.26 16.31 -2.49
C ARG A 534 18.74 15.29 -1.47
N ARG A 535 18.58 15.73 -0.23
CA ARG A 535 18.12 14.90 0.91
C ARG A 535 16.63 14.53 0.80
N GLY A 536 15.83 15.32 0.09
CA GLY A 536 14.38 15.14 -0.07
C GLY A 536 13.53 15.84 0.99
N GLY A 537 14.11 16.72 1.79
CA GLY A 537 13.40 17.48 2.81
C GLY A 537 14.26 17.83 4.03
N VAL A 538 13.60 18.23 5.11
CA VAL A 538 14.21 18.53 6.41
C VAL A 538 13.48 17.80 7.52
N TRP A 539 14.24 17.34 8.50
CA TRP A 539 13.66 16.69 9.67
C TRP A 539 14.47 16.90 10.93
N ARG A 540 13.76 16.92 12.05
CA ARG A 540 14.28 16.91 13.42
C ARG A 540 13.50 15.90 14.25
N SER A 541 14.07 15.50 15.38
CA SER A 541 13.32 14.76 16.40
C SER A 541 12.80 15.76 17.43
N PRO A 542 11.54 16.21 17.36
CA PRO A 542 11.00 17.10 18.38
C PRO A 542 10.94 16.36 19.73
N SER A 543 11.13 17.10 20.82
CA SER A 543 10.99 16.53 22.16
C SER A 543 9.55 16.07 22.39
N PRO A 544 9.31 14.85 22.88
CA PRO A 544 7.98 14.39 23.22
C PRO A 544 7.32 15.36 24.19
N ALA A 545 6.14 15.85 23.83
CA ALA A 545 5.40 16.79 24.63
C ALA A 545 4.79 16.06 25.84
N ALA A 546 5.18 16.47 27.04
CA ALA A 546 4.71 15.86 28.28
C ALA A 546 3.17 15.86 28.36
N VAL A 547 2.62 14.73 28.78
CA VAL A 547 1.20 14.51 29.03
C VAL A 547 1.04 13.65 30.28
N SER A 548 -0.10 13.80 30.95
CA SER A 548 -0.50 12.96 32.07
C SER A 548 -1.93 12.47 31.88
N LEU A 549 -2.25 11.35 32.52
CA LEU A 549 -3.60 10.80 32.49
C LEU A 549 -4.57 11.76 33.18
N ARG A 550 -5.66 12.08 32.50
CA ARG A 550 -6.73 12.95 33.00
C ARG A 550 -7.75 12.16 33.80
N LYS A 551 -8.39 12.84 34.78
CA LYS A 551 -9.44 12.24 35.64
C LYS A 551 -10.64 11.74 34.83
N GLU A 552 -10.93 12.38 33.70
CA GLU A 552 -12.03 12.01 32.81
C GLU A 552 -11.85 10.59 32.22
N ALA A 553 -10.62 10.15 31.93
CA ALA A 553 -10.40 8.79 31.47
C ALA A 553 -10.69 7.72 32.52
N ALA A 554 -10.57 8.03 33.82
CA ALA A 554 -10.94 7.11 34.89
C ALA A 554 -12.46 6.83 34.94
N ARG A 555 -13.28 7.61 34.22
CA ARG A 555 -14.74 7.43 34.13
C ARG A 555 -15.16 6.73 32.83
N VAL A 556 -14.27 5.96 32.22
CA VAL A 556 -14.55 5.21 31.00
C VAL A 556 -15.75 4.28 31.21
N SER A 557 -16.71 4.33 30.28
CA SER A 557 -17.90 3.49 30.29
C SER A 557 -17.69 2.22 29.45
N GLN A 558 -18.25 1.11 29.92
CA GLN A 558 -18.35 -0.14 29.14
C GLN A 558 -19.57 -0.05 28.20
N GLU A 559 -19.45 0.73 27.13
CA GLU A 559 -20.52 0.86 26.15
C GLU A 559 -20.56 -0.33 25.17
N ALA A 560 -21.73 -0.93 25.03
CA ALA A 560 -21.98 -1.97 24.04
C ALA A 560 -22.04 -1.37 22.63
N LEU A 561 -21.57 -2.16 21.64
CA LEU A 561 -21.66 -1.82 20.24
C LEU A 561 -23.13 -1.68 19.80
N LYS A 562 -23.52 -0.48 19.34
CA LYS A 562 -24.84 -0.22 18.75
C LYS A 562 -24.82 -0.59 17.28
N LEU A 563 -25.78 -1.42 16.87
CA LEU A 563 -25.90 -1.96 15.51
C LEU A 563 -27.30 -1.68 14.96
N ALA A 564 -27.39 -1.19 13.73
CA ALA A 564 -28.64 -1.01 13.01
C ALA A 564 -29.04 -2.27 12.21
N GLY A 565 -30.34 -2.55 12.15
CA GLY A 565 -30.91 -3.66 11.38
C GLY A 565 -31.09 -4.96 12.17
N ASP A 566 -31.93 -5.83 11.61
CA ASP A 566 -32.34 -7.14 12.15
C ASP A 566 -31.60 -8.32 11.50
N GLY A 567 -30.60 -8.04 10.65
CA GLY A 567 -29.78 -9.05 9.99
C GLY A 567 -29.05 -9.99 10.97
N SER A 568 -28.63 -11.15 10.48
CA SER A 568 -28.04 -12.19 11.32
C SER A 568 -26.56 -11.98 11.65
N HIS A 569 -25.82 -11.21 10.84
CA HIS A 569 -24.38 -11.03 11.00
C HIS A 569 -24.00 -9.56 11.06
N VAL A 570 -23.00 -9.21 11.86
CA VAL A 570 -22.40 -7.87 11.86
C VAL A 570 -21.55 -7.71 10.59
N LEU A 571 -21.68 -6.58 9.89
CA LEU A 571 -20.82 -6.25 8.76
C LEU A 571 -19.56 -5.54 9.24
N LEU A 572 -18.39 -6.14 9.00
CA LEU A 572 -17.09 -5.49 9.12
C LEU A 572 -16.65 -4.96 7.75
N VAL A 573 -16.65 -3.63 7.60
CA VAL A 573 -16.05 -2.98 6.43
C VAL A 573 -14.61 -2.60 6.76
N TYR A 574 -13.65 -3.04 5.94
CA TYR A 574 -12.23 -2.78 6.19
C TYR A 574 -11.50 -2.25 4.94
N PRO A 575 -10.49 -1.38 5.11
CA PRO A 575 -9.71 -0.80 4.02
C PRO A 575 -8.88 -1.85 3.26
N SER A 576 -8.60 -1.56 1.99
CA SER A 576 -7.80 -2.46 1.16
C SER A 576 -6.31 -2.17 1.28
N ASN A 577 -5.48 -3.18 1.51
CA ASN A 577 -4.03 -3.02 1.34
C ASN A 577 -3.69 -2.58 -0.11
N ARG A 578 -4.47 -3.01 -1.10
CA ARG A 578 -4.24 -2.70 -2.52
C ARG A 578 -4.77 -1.32 -2.88
N PHE A 579 -6.02 -1.04 -2.53
CA PHE A 579 -6.73 0.15 -3.02
C PHE A 579 -6.95 1.25 -1.97
N PHE A 580 -6.55 1.02 -0.73
CA PHE A 580 -6.85 1.88 0.42
C PHE A 580 -8.37 2.13 0.55
N ASP A 581 -8.81 3.35 0.27
CA ASP A 581 -10.21 3.82 0.27
C ASP A 581 -10.84 3.83 -1.13
N GLY A 582 -10.19 3.23 -2.14
CA GLY A 582 -10.63 3.19 -3.54
C GLY A 582 -9.86 4.15 -4.48
N ARG A 583 -9.08 5.10 -3.96
CA ARG A 583 -8.33 6.06 -4.81
C ARG A 583 -7.31 5.41 -5.75
N ASP A 584 -6.92 4.18 -5.45
CA ASP A 584 -5.90 3.40 -6.16
C ASP A 584 -6.49 2.26 -7.00
N ALA A 585 -7.82 2.17 -7.11
CA ALA A 585 -8.51 1.10 -7.82
C ALA A 585 -8.28 1.10 -9.34
N ASP A 586 -7.78 2.19 -9.91
CA ASP A 586 -7.51 2.32 -11.35
C ASP A 586 -6.09 1.86 -11.76
N LYS A 587 -5.30 1.30 -10.84
CA LYS A 587 -3.93 0.84 -11.10
C LYS A 587 -3.87 -0.66 -11.39
N ALA A 588 -3.48 -1.02 -12.60
CA ALA A 588 -3.46 -2.40 -13.08
C ALA A 588 -2.52 -3.31 -12.26
N TRP A 589 -1.37 -2.81 -11.78
CA TRP A 589 -0.47 -3.60 -10.93
C TRP A 589 -1.14 -3.98 -9.59
N LEU A 590 -1.91 -3.06 -9.00
CA LEU A 590 -2.62 -3.30 -7.75
C LEU A 590 -3.83 -4.22 -7.95
N GLN A 591 -4.50 -4.13 -9.10
CA GLN A 591 -5.59 -5.04 -9.44
C GLN A 591 -5.12 -6.50 -9.57
N GLU A 592 -3.99 -6.71 -10.23
CA GLU A 592 -3.45 -8.06 -10.46
C GLU A 592 -2.71 -8.65 -9.28
N THR A 593 -2.12 -7.81 -8.41
CA THR A 593 -1.47 -8.29 -7.18
C THR A 593 -2.52 -8.94 -6.27
N PRO A 594 -2.34 -10.22 -5.89
CA PRO A 594 -3.26 -10.92 -4.99
C PRO A 594 -3.35 -10.28 -3.62
N ASP A 595 -4.53 -10.34 -3.00
CA ASP A 595 -4.69 -10.03 -1.58
C ASP A 595 -3.81 -10.94 -0.71
N PRO A 596 -3.02 -10.41 0.25
CA PRO A 596 -2.08 -11.21 1.02
C PRO A 596 -2.70 -12.38 1.79
N VAL A 597 -3.96 -12.26 2.22
CA VAL A 597 -4.63 -13.28 3.05
C VAL A 597 -5.45 -14.24 2.20
N THR A 598 -6.34 -13.72 1.36
CA THR A 598 -7.27 -14.53 0.56
C THR A 598 -6.72 -14.96 -0.79
N GLN A 599 -5.62 -14.34 -1.23
CA GLN A 599 -5.01 -14.52 -2.55
C GLN A 599 -5.96 -14.14 -3.71
N VAL A 600 -7.06 -13.43 -3.46
CA VAL A 600 -7.95 -12.97 -4.53
C VAL A 600 -7.32 -11.79 -5.27
N ALA A 601 -7.28 -11.86 -6.60
CA ALA A 601 -6.92 -10.77 -7.50
C ALA A 601 -8.16 -10.29 -8.28
N TRP A 602 -8.16 -9.03 -8.74
CA TRP A 602 -9.20 -8.38 -9.56
C TRP A 602 -10.63 -8.27 -9.03
N ASP A 603 -11.07 -9.13 -8.11
CA ASP A 603 -12.43 -9.14 -7.57
C ASP A 603 -12.53 -8.50 -6.19
N ALA A 604 -13.73 -7.99 -5.88
CA ALA A 604 -14.26 -7.88 -4.52
C ALA A 604 -15.01 -9.15 -4.16
N TRP A 605 -15.00 -9.49 -2.87
CA TRP A 605 -15.67 -10.67 -2.30
C TRP A 605 -16.26 -10.34 -0.93
N VAL A 606 -17.15 -11.22 -0.46
CA VAL A 606 -17.60 -11.24 0.94
C VAL A 606 -16.99 -12.44 1.64
N GLU A 607 -16.31 -12.21 2.76
CA GLU A 607 -15.87 -13.27 3.65
C GLU A 607 -17.05 -13.73 4.52
N ILE A 608 -17.36 -15.03 4.46
CA ILE A 608 -18.48 -15.65 5.18
C ILE A 608 -17.93 -16.75 6.08
N PRO A 609 -18.36 -16.85 7.36
CA PRO A 609 -17.96 -17.97 8.21
C PRO A 609 -18.29 -19.31 7.56
N VAL A 610 -17.38 -20.28 7.63
CA VAL A 610 -17.54 -21.58 6.95
C VAL A 610 -18.84 -22.31 7.32
N ASP A 611 -19.28 -22.21 8.58
CA ASP A 611 -20.50 -22.86 9.02
C ASP A 611 -21.76 -22.14 8.52
N THR A 612 -21.74 -20.80 8.50
CA THR A 612 -22.79 -20.00 7.83
C THR A 612 -22.87 -20.35 6.34
N ALA A 613 -21.73 -20.47 5.66
CA ALA A 613 -21.68 -20.83 4.25
C ALA A 613 -22.27 -22.24 4.00
N LYS A 614 -21.97 -23.21 4.86
CA LYS A 614 -22.58 -24.56 4.80
C LYS A 614 -24.09 -24.52 5.00
N GLN A 615 -24.57 -23.78 6.00
CA GLN A 615 -26.00 -23.63 6.29
C GLN A 615 -26.77 -23.01 5.11
N LEU A 616 -26.15 -22.03 4.44
CA LEU A 616 -26.73 -21.37 3.26
C LEU A 616 -26.50 -22.16 1.95
N GLY A 617 -25.75 -23.26 1.98
CA GLY A 617 -25.37 -24.01 0.78
C GLY A 617 -24.53 -23.19 -0.21
N VAL A 618 -23.68 -22.29 0.28
CA VAL A 618 -22.87 -21.35 -0.50
C VAL A 618 -21.43 -21.82 -0.60
N GLY A 619 -20.93 -21.97 -1.83
CA GLY A 619 -19.53 -22.27 -2.12
C GLY A 619 -18.69 -21.02 -2.46
N ARG A 620 -17.38 -21.21 -2.62
CA ARG A 620 -16.48 -20.14 -3.09
C ARG A 620 -16.90 -19.67 -4.50
N GLY A 621 -17.10 -18.37 -4.65
CA GLY A 621 -17.54 -17.74 -5.89
C GLY A 621 -19.05 -17.75 -6.13
N ASP A 622 -19.86 -18.39 -5.29
CA ASP A 622 -21.32 -18.26 -5.37
C ASP A 622 -21.71 -16.82 -5.00
N LEU A 623 -22.66 -16.23 -5.72
CA LEU A 623 -23.12 -14.88 -5.44
C LEU A 623 -24.06 -14.86 -4.24
N VAL A 624 -23.76 -13.96 -3.32
CA VAL A 624 -24.53 -13.72 -2.10
C VAL A 624 -24.95 -12.25 -2.07
N LYS A 625 -26.23 -12.02 -1.86
CA LYS A 625 -26.79 -10.70 -1.60
C LYS A 625 -26.67 -10.40 -0.11
N LEU A 626 -26.01 -9.29 0.21
CA LEU A 626 -25.97 -8.70 1.54
C LEU A 626 -27.01 -7.59 1.58
N THR A 627 -27.91 -7.62 2.57
CA THR A 627 -28.95 -6.59 2.74
C THR A 627 -28.86 -5.99 4.14
N SER A 628 -28.81 -4.66 4.22
CA SER A 628 -28.95 -3.89 5.47
C SER A 628 -30.16 -2.96 5.36
N PRO A 629 -30.57 -2.26 6.44
CA PRO A 629 -31.59 -1.22 6.36
C PRO A 629 -31.25 -0.07 5.39
N ASN A 630 -29.98 0.04 4.99
CA ASN A 630 -29.49 1.16 4.19
C ASN A 630 -29.38 0.83 2.69
N GLY A 631 -29.33 -0.45 2.33
CA GLY A 631 -29.19 -0.86 0.94
C GLY A 631 -28.87 -2.35 0.82
N SER A 632 -28.56 -2.77 -0.40
CA SER A 632 -28.09 -4.14 -0.66
C SER A 632 -27.01 -4.15 -1.73
N ILE A 633 -26.05 -5.05 -1.58
CA ILE A 633 -25.01 -5.33 -2.58
C ILE A 633 -24.95 -6.84 -2.86
N GLU A 634 -24.40 -7.22 -4.00
CA GLU A 634 -24.16 -8.62 -4.36
C GLU A 634 -22.68 -8.85 -4.61
N LEU A 635 -22.10 -9.86 -3.95
CA LEU A 635 -20.69 -10.21 -4.05
C LEU A 635 -20.49 -11.74 -4.06
N PRO A 636 -19.42 -12.24 -4.71
CA PRO A 636 -19.02 -13.63 -4.62
C PRO A 636 -18.56 -13.95 -3.20
N ALA A 637 -19.02 -15.08 -2.69
CA ALA A 637 -18.65 -15.56 -1.38
C ALA A 637 -17.24 -16.15 -1.35
N TYR A 638 -16.54 -15.88 -0.25
CA TYR A 638 -15.32 -16.54 0.16
C TYR A 638 -15.55 -17.15 1.55
N PRO A 639 -15.89 -18.46 1.64
CA PRO A 639 -15.97 -19.14 2.94
C PRO A 639 -14.62 -19.07 3.66
N TYR A 640 -14.58 -18.50 4.86
CA TYR A 640 -13.37 -18.24 5.62
C TYR A 640 -13.44 -18.81 7.04
N GLU A 641 -12.45 -19.62 7.42
CA GLU A 641 -12.39 -20.32 8.71
C GLU A 641 -11.96 -19.39 9.85
N PHE A 642 -11.14 -18.38 9.55
CA PHE A 642 -10.54 -17.46 10.52
C PHE A 642 -11.33 -16.15 10.63
N LEU A 643 -12.64 -16.31 10.70
CA LEU A 643 -13.63 -15.24 10.87
C LEU A 643 -14.49 -15.57 12.09
N HIS A 644 -14.87 -14.55 12.87
CA HIS A 644 -15.80 -14.73 13.98
C HIS A 644 -17.19 -15.16 13.43
N PRO A 645 -17.86 -16.19 14.02
CA PRO A 645 -19.12 -16.73 13.47
C PRO A 645 -20.26 -15.71 13.35
N GLY A 646 -20.27 -14.68 14.20
CA GLY A 646 -21.28 -13.62 14.18
C GLY A 646 -21.05 -12.50 13.17
N ILE A 647 -20.02 -12.57 12.31
CA ILE A 647 -19.67 -11.48 11.39
C ILE A 647 -19.52 -11.94 9.94
N VAL A 648 -19.68 -11.00 9.02
CA VAL A 648 -19.17 -11.08 7.64
C VAL A 648 -18.27 -9.88 7.38
N ALA A 649 -17.28 -10.05 6.51
CA ALA A 649 -16.32 -8.99 6.21
C ALA A 649 -16.28 -8.68 4.71
N VAL A 650 -16.19 -7.40 4.38
CA VAL A 650 -16.07 -6.91 3.00
C VAL A 650 -15.02 -5.81 2.94
N GLN A 651 -14.04 -5.99 2.05
CA GLN A 651 -13.02 -4.98 1.77
C GLN A 651 -13.63 -3.81 0.98
N MET A 652 -13.30 -2.56 1.33
CA MET A 652 -13.65 -1.38 0.52
C MET A 652 -12.62 -1.14 -0.61
N GLY A 653 -12.92 -0.21 -1.51
CA GLY A 653 -12.01 0.21 -2.58
C GLY A 653 -12.27 -0.42 -3.96
N GLN A 654 -13.39 -1.11 -4.12
CA GLN A 654 -13.93 -1.51 -5.43
C GLN A 654 -15.39 -1.06 -5.59
N GLY A 655 -16.00 -1.35 -6.75
CA GLY A 655 -17.40 -1.00 -7.04
C GLY A 655 -17.56 0.44 -7.50
N HIS A 656 -16.55 0.96 -8.20
CA HIS A 656 -16.59 2.28 -8.79
C HIS A 656 -17.57 2.35 -9.97
N ASN A 657 -18.24 3.49 -10.15
CA ASN A 657 -19.26 3.68 -11.18
C ASN A 657 -19.07 4.93 -12.04
N PHE A 658 -17.82 5.32 -12.28
CA PHE A 658 -17.44 6.44 -13.16
C PHE A 658 -16.73 5.96 -14.44
N PRO A 659 -16.71 6.75 -15.53
CA PRO A 659 -15.95 6.39 -16.72
C PRO A 659 -14.44 6.30 -16.43
N GLY A 660 -13.86 5.09 -16.53
CA GLY A 660 -12.44 4.85 -16.31
C GLY A 660 -12.11 3.36 -16.42
N SER A 661 -11.04 3.02 -17.14
CA SER A 661 -10.79 1.65 -17.61
C SER A 661 -10.67 0.60 -16.48
N TYR A 662 -9.61 0.68 -15.68
CA TYR A 662 -9.29 -0.38 -14.71
C TYR A 662 -10.23 -0.43 -13.49
N ALA A 663 -10.82 0.70 -13.09
CA ALA A 663 -11.71 0.79 -11.94
C ALA A 663 -13.13 0.24 -12.21
N THR A 664 -13.58 0.23 -13.48
CA THR A 664 -14.91 -0.27 -13.89
C THR A 664 -14.88 -1.58 -14.68
N GLY A 665 -13.69 -2.14 -14.90
CA GLY A 665 -13.50 -3.30 -15.76
C GLY A 665 -13.55 -2.99 -17.26
N ALA A 666 -13.62 -1.74 -17.69
CA ALA A 666 -13.49 -1.39 -19.10
C ALA A 666 -12.02 -1.44 -19.56
N ARG A 667 -11.74 -1.86 -20.80
CA ARG A 667 -10.41 -1.68 -21.40
C ARG A 667 -10.21 -0.19 -21.73
N PRO A 668 -8.98 0.38 -21.66
CA PRO A 668 -8.69 1.60 -22.41
C PRO A 668 -9.01 1.36 -23.90
N SER A 669 -9.79 2.22 -24.54
CA SER A 669 -10.21 2.02 -25.94
C SER A 669 -9.00 2.01 -26.89
N ASP A 670 -8.85 0.94 -27.67
CA ASP A 670 -8.00 0.91 -28.87
C ASP A 670 -8.82 0.35 -30.04
N ALA A 671 -8.81 1.07 -31.16
CA ALA A 671 -9.55 0.80 -32.39
C ALA A 671 -9.02 -0.38 -33.20
N THR A 672 -7.88 -0.99 -32.84
CA THR A 672 -7.17 -1.95 -33.70
C THR A 672 -7.35 -3.44 -33.36
N ASN A 673 -8.01 -3.80 -32.25
CA ASN A 673 -8.16 -5.21 -31.86
C ASN A 673 -9.59 -5.59 -31.41
N PRO A 674 -10.39 -6.26 -32.27
CA PRO A 674 -11.81 -6.54 -32.04
C PRO A 674 -12.11 -7.79 -31.18
N LYS A 675 -11.11 -8.53 -30.67
CA LYS A 675 -11.37 -9.66 -29.74
C LYS A 675 -11.11 -9.24 -28.29
N PRO A 676 -12.13 -9.25 -27.40
CA PRO A 676 -12.01 -8.78 -26.04
C PRO A 676 -11.20 -9.77 -25.19
N ALA A 677 -10.12 -9.32 -24.57
CA ALA A 677 -9.67 -9.90 -23.31
C ALA A 677 -10.45 -9.14 -22.22
N THR A 678 -11.56 -9.71 -21.75
CA THR A 678 -12.50 -9.07 -20.83
C THR A 678 -11.83 -8.83 -19.47
N PHE A 679 -11.60 -7.57 -19.11
CA PHE A 679 -11.48 -7.18 -17.71
C PHE A 679 -12.91 -7.10 -17.16
N LEU A 680 -13.22 -7.73 -16.05
CA LEU A 680 -14.51 -7.51 -15.36
C LEU A 680 -14.19 -7.43 -13.87
N ASN A 681 -13.57 -6.31 -13.50
CA ASN A 681 -13.56 -5.80 -12.13
C ASN A 681 -15.02 -5.43 -11.80
N VAL A 682 -15.78 -6.40 -11.29
CA VAL A 682 -17.19 -6.22 -10.92
C VAL A 682 -17.26 -6.23 -9.41
N GLY A 683 -16.87 -5.13 -8.78
CA GLY A 683 -16.99 -4.97 -7.34
C GLY A 683 -18.33 -4.40 -6.92
N ALA A 684 -18.55 -4.35 -5.61
CA ALA A 684 -19.53 -3.49 -5.00
C ALA A 684 -18.87 -2.74 -3.84
N ASN A 685 -19.26 -1.49 -3.63
CA ASN A 685 -18.72 -0.70 -2.53
C ASN A 685 -19.51 -1.01 -1.24
N PRO A 686 -18.90 -1.62 -0.19
CA PRO A 686 -19.60 -1.94 1.05
C PRO A 686 -20.11 -0.71 1.82
N VAL A 687 -19.59 0.48 1.53
CA VAL A 687 -20.07 1.75 2.10
C VAL A 687 -21.56 1.98 1.80
N GLN A 688 -22.10 1.35 0.74
CA GLN A 688 -23.53 1.38 0.40
C GLN A 688 -24.44 0.75 1.47
N LEU A 689 -23.92 -0.05 2.38
CA LEU A 689 -24.69 -0.72 3.44
C LEU A 689 -24.72 0.06 4.77
N LEU A 690 -23.97 1.16 4.89
CA LEU A 690 -23.81 1.93 6.13
C LEU A 690 -24.88 3.04 6.29
N SER A 691 -25.09 3.51 7.53
CA SER A 691 -26.19 4.45 7.87
C SER A 691 -25.96 5.90 7.47
N GLY A 692 -24.72 6.31 7.20
CA GLY A 692 -24.38 7.71 6.88
C GLY A 692 -24.39 8.67 8.08
N MET A 693 -24.69 8.19 9.28
CA MET A 693 -24.68 9.02 10.49
C MET A 693 -23.28 9.07 11.10
N ALA A 694 -22.86 10.26 11.52
CA ALA A 694 -21.65 10.43 12.31
C ALA A 694 -21.85 9.89 13.72
N ASP A 695 -20.81 9.28 14.29
CA ASP A 695 -20.77 8.90 15.70
C ASP A 695 -20.81 10.16 16.59
N PRO A 696 -21.70 10.24 17.60
CA PRO A 696 -21.86 11.44 18.42
C PRO A 696 -20.62 11.81 19.26
N ALA A 697 -19.80 10.83 19.66
CA ALA A 697 -18.66 11.07 20.55
C ALA A 697 -17.44 11.58 19.79
N SER A 698 -17.15 10.98 18.64
CA SER A 698 -15.96 11.28 17.83
C SER A 698 -16.25 12.18 16.62
N GLY A 699 -17.47 12.15 16.09
CA GLY A 699 -17.82 12.75 14.81
C GLY A 699 -17.35 11.96 13.58
N GLY A 700 -16.81 10.75 13.75
CA GLY A 700 -16.35 9.88 12.67
C GLY A 700 -17.49 9.03 12.06
N LEU A 701 -17.22 8.37 10.93
CA LEU A 701 -18.15 7.41 10.33
C LEU A 701 -17.96 6.00 10.94
N PRO A 702 -18.98 5.39 11.56
CA PRO A 702 -18.87 4.02 12.06
C PRO A 702 -18.93 3.00 10.91
N TYR A 703 -17.77 2.40 10.58
CA TYR A 703 -17.63 1.32 9.60
C TYR A 703 -18.10 -0.06 10.12
N LEU A 704 -18.33 -0.18 11.44
CA LEU A 704 -18.87 -1.33 12.14
C LEU A 704 -20.13 -0.90 12.89
N GLY A 705 -21.23 -0.71 12.16
CA GLY A 705 -22.47 -0.15 12.74
C GLY A 705 -23.76 -0.83 12.28
N VAL A 706 -23.67 -1.88 11.44
CA VAL A 706 -24.85 -2.48 10.81
C VAL A 706 -24.81 -4.00 10.87
N LYS A 707 -26.00 -4.59 10.95
CA LYS A 707 -26.22 -6.01 10.70
C LYS A 707 -26.73 -6.21 9.27
N VAL A 708 -26.33 -7.32 8.67
CA VAL A 708 -26.72 -7.72 7.32
C VAL A 708 -27.38 -9.09 7.33
N ALA A 709 -28.41 -9.23 6.49
CA ALA A 709 -28.96 -10.51 6.09
C ALA A 709 -28.23 -11.02 4.84
N LEU A 710 -28.03 -12.34 4.77
CA LEU A 710 -27.36 -13.02 3.67
C LEU A 710 -28.37 -13.89 2.91
N ALA A 711 -28.36 -13.79 1.58
CA ALA A 711 -29.17 -14.65 0.72
C ALA A 711 -28.38 -15.12 -0.49
N LYS A 712 -28.38 -16.44 -0.75
CA LYS A 712 -27.82 -17.01 -1.98
C LYS A 712 -28.71 -16.60 -3.16
N THR A 713 -28.11 -16.06 -4.24
CA THR A 713 -28.89 -15.58 -5.40
C THR A 713 -28.99 -16.57 -6.54
N GLY A 714 -28.23 -17.67 -6.47
CA GLY A 714 -28.17 -18.70 -7.52
C GLY A 714 -27.16 -18.38 -8.62
N GLY A 715 -26.65 -17.15 -8.69
CA GLY A 715 -25.54 -16.78 -9.57
C GLY A 715 -24.19 -17.26 -9.06
N ARG A 716 -23.21 -17.36 -9.96
CA ARG A 716 -21.83 -17.71 -9.63
C ARG A 716 -20.85 -16.85 -10.41
N ARG A 717 -19.85 -16.30 -9.71
CA ARG A 717 -18.71 -15.58 -10.28
C ARG A 717 -17.41 -16.12 -9.69
N PRO A 718 -16.61 -16.88 -10.48
CA PRO A 718 -15.33 -17.40 -10.02
C PRO A 718 -14.40 -16.27 -9.58
N LEU A 719 -13.75 -16.48 -8.44
CA LEU A 719 -12.67 -15.61 -7.93
C LEU A 719 -11.35 -16.02 -8.57
N ALA A 720 -10.55 -15.03 -9.00
CA ALA A 720 -9.20 -15.28 -9.48
C ALA A 720 -8.23 -15.44 -8.29
N VAL A 721 -7.96 -16.69 -7.91
CA VAL A 721 -7.02 -17.05 -6.83
C VAL A 721 -5.88 -17.85 -7.44
N PRO A 722 -4.64 -17.31 -7.50
CA PRO A 722 -3.52 -17.98 -8.16
C PRO A 722 -2.90 -19.11 -7.33
N GLN A 723 -3.18 -19.17 -6.02
CA GLN A 723 -2.71 -20.23 -5.13
C GLN A 723 -3.83 -21.26 -4.90
N SER A 724 -3.54 -22.54 -5.19
CA SER A 724 -4.53 -23.62 -5.14
C SER A 724 -4.77 -24.17 -3.73
N THR A 725 -3.69 -24.40 -2.97
CA THR A 725 -3.72 -24.96 -1.61
C THR A 725 -3.06 -23.99 -0.64
N PHE A 726 -3.57 -23.91 0.59
CA PHE A 726 -3.01 -23.08 1.66
C PHE A 726 -2.33 -23.92 2.76
N ASP A 727 -2.52 -25.23 2.72
CA ASP A 727 -1.76 -26.23 3.50
C ASP A 727 -0.59 -26.73 2.65
N GLN A 728 0.54 -27.00 3.29
CA GLN A 728 1.74 -27.53 2.63
C GLN A 728 1.68 -29.04 2.39
N ASP A 729 0.68 -29.75 2.93
CA ASP A 729 0.55 -31.21 2.87
C ASP A 729 1.81 -31.90 3.46
N HIS A 730 2.34 -31.37 4.56
CA HIS A 730 3.57 -31.85 5.24
C HIS A 730 4.85 -31.84 4.38
N ARG A 731 4.93 -31.00 3.33
CA ARG A 731 6.11 -30.89 2.45
C ARG A 731 7.23 -29.97 2.97
N GLU A 732 7.04 -29.34 4.12
CA GLU A 732 8.05 -28.49 4.79
C GLU A 732 8.72 -27.44 3.88
N ILE A 733 7.95 -26.80 2.99
CA ILE A 733 8.42 -25.77 2.04
C ILE A 733 8.77 -24.48 2.79
N ALA A 734 7.82 -23.94 3.56
CA ALA A 734 8.03 -22.92 4.55
C ALA A 734 8.27 -23.60 5.91
N GLN A 735 9.51 -23.52 6.39
CA GLN A 735 9.91 -24.14 7.64
C GLN A 735 9.88 -23.15 8.80
N TYR A 736 9.60 -23.66 9.99
CA TYR A 736 9.61 -22.90 11.23
C TYR A 736 10.30 -23.68 12.35
N VAL A 737 10.72 -22.96 13.39
CA VAL A 737 11.29 -23.50 14.64
C VAL A 737 10.73 -22.73 15.83
N THR A 738 10.67 -23.35 17.01
CA THR A 738 10.30 -22.62 18.24
C THR A 738 11.40 -21.66 18.65
N LEU A 739 11.07 -20.63 19.45
CA LEU A 739 12.06 -19.70 19.98
C LEU A 739 13.15 -20.41 20.79
N GLY A 740 12.79 -21.41 21.61
CA GLY A 740 13.76 -22.25 22.33
C GLY A 740 14.72 -22.97 21.37
N ALA A 741 14.21 -23.60 20.32
CA ALA A 741 15.03 -24.28 19.31
C ALA A 741 15.90 -23.29 18.52
N ALA A 742 15.41 -22.09 18.21
CA ALA A 742 16.20 -21.05 17.54
C ALA A 742 17.39 -20.61 18.40
N LYS A 743 17.19 -20.41 19.72
CA LYS A 743 18.27 -20.12 20.68
C LYS A 743 19.30 -21.26 20.72
N GLU A 744 18.84 -22.51 20.75
CA GLU A 744 19.71 -23.69 20.76
C GLU A 744 20.54 -23.82 19.46
N LEU A 745 19.93 -23.55 18.31
CA LEU A 745 20.62 -23.51 17.02
C LEU A 745 21.71 -22.43 16.97
N GLU A 746 21.43 -21.24 17.51
CA GLU A 746 22.42 -20.15 17.58
C GLU A 746 23.63 -20.52 18.46
N LEU A 747 23.38 -21.21 19.59
CA LEU A 747 24.42 -21.67 20.51
C LEU A 747 25.28 -22.82 19.93
N ARG A 748 24.65 -23.77 19.24
CA ARG A 748 25.35 -24.92 18.63
C ARG A 748 26.10 -24.55 17.35
N GLY A 749 25.74 -23.43 16.73
CA GLY A 749 26.21 -23.08 15.41
C GLY A 749 25.54 -23.94 14.32
N ARG A 750 25.93 -23.69 13.06
CA ARG A 750 25.37 -24.42 11.92
C ARG A 750 25.73 -25.90 12.04
N ALA A 751 24.74 -26.78 11.93
CA ALA A 751 24.99 -28.21 11.79
C ALA A 751 25.96 -28.45 10.60
N PRO A 752 26.82 -29.48 10.65
CA PRO A 752 27.66 -29.84 9.51
C PRO A 752 26.77 -29.93 8.27
N GLU A 753 27.18 -29.29 7.17
CA GLU A 753 26.46 -29.38 5.91
C GLU A 753 26.22 -30.86 5.63
N HIS A 754 24.95 -31.28 5.46
CA HIS A 754 24.69 -32.55 4.81
C HIS A 754 25.49 -32.49 3.51
N ALA A 755 26.43 -33.42 3.34
CA ALA A 755 27.28 -33.43 2.16
C ALA A 755 26.35 -33.28 0.95
N SER A 756 26.57 -32.23 0.14
CA SER A 756 25.70 -31.91 -0.98
C SER A 756 25.33 -33.21 -1.69
N GLU A 757 24.03 -33.44 -1.93
CA GLU A 757 23.57 -34.67 -2.59
C GLU A 757 24.51 -34.99 -3.77
N PRO A 758 25.01 -36.24 -3.86
CA PRO A 758 25.96 -36.62 -4.89
C PRO A 758 25.43 -36.23 -6.26
N SER A 759 26.22 -35.46 -7.01
CA SER A 759 25.83 -35.02 -8.35
C SER A 759 26.70 -35.69 -9.39
N MET A 760 26.08 -36.15 -10.47
CA MET A 760 26.79 -36.61 -11.68
C MET A 760 27.39 -35.43 -12.46
N TYR A 761 26.97 -34.19 -12.17
CA TYR A 761 27.56 -33.00 -12.75
C TYR A 761 28.84 -32.59 -12.01
N PRO A 762 29.87 -32.12 -12.74
CA PRO A 762 31.08 -31.60 -12.09
C PRO A 762 30.77 -30.37 -11.25
N ALA A 763 31.55 -30.16 -10.18
CA ALA A 763 31.45 -28.95 -9.38
C ALA A 763 31.78 -27.71 -10.22
N VAL A 764 30.91 -26.71 -10.19
CA VAL A 764 31.09 -25.45 -10.92
C VAL A 764 32.06 -24.55 -10.15
N ARG A 765 33.05 -23.98 -10.84
CA ARG A 765 33.96 -22.98 -10.27
C ARG A 765 33.54 -21.58 -10.72
N TYR A 766 33.32 -20.70 -9.75
CA TYR A 766 32.97 -19.31 -9.99
C TYR A 766 34.21 -18.40 -9.87
N PRO A 767 34.75 -17.83 -10.97
CA PRO A 767 36.05 -17.15 -10.94
C PRO A 767 36.04 -15.88 -10.10
N GLU A 768 35.08 -14.98 -10.32
CA GLU A 768 35.02 -13.67 -9.66
C GLU A 768 33.93 -13.64 -8.59
N TYR A 769 32.67 -13.63 -9.02
CA TYR A 769 31.49 -13.48 -8.16
C TYR A 769 30.66 -14.77 -8.09
N ARG A 770 29.93 -14.96 -6.99
CA ARG A 770 28.82 -15.93 -6.90
C ARG A 770 27.61 -15.20 -6.35
N TRP A 771 26.69 -14.80 -7.21
CA TRP A 771 25.50 -14.08 -6.78
C TRP A 771 24.51 -15.02 -6.08
N GLY A 772 23.94 -14.57 -4.97
CA GLY A 772 22.94 -15.31 -4.23
C GLY A 772 22.02 -14.40 -3.46
N MET A 773 20.99 -15.00 -2.87
CA MET A 773 19.97 -14.28 -2.10
C MET A 773 19.63 -15.04 -0.82
N THR A 774 19.35 -14.33 0.26
CA THR A 774 18.76 -14.90 1.47
C THR A 774 17.39 -14.28 1.72
N VAL A 775 16.43 -15.10 2.14
CA VAL A 775 15.08 -14.69 2.53
C VAL A 775 14.82 -15.09 3.98
N ASP A 776 14.68 -14.11 4.87
CA ASP A 776 14.27 -14.36 6.26
C ASP A 776 12.74 -14.45 6.36
N VAL A 777 12.22 -15.67 6.49
CA VAL A 777 10.77 -15.93 6.58
C VAL A 777 10.19 -15.36 7.87
N ASP A 778 10.99 -15.24 8.93
CA ASP A 778 10.57 -14.63 10.21
C ASP A 778 10.24 -13.13 10.05
N ARG A 779 10.88 -12.46 9.08
CA ARG A 779 10.66 -11.04 8.77
C ARG A 779 9.60 -10.81 7.71
N CYS A 780 9.18 -11.82 6.97
CA CYS A 780 8.28 -11.63 5.85
C CYS A 780 6.84 -11.44 6.32
N THR A 781 6.27 -10.26 6.07
CA THR A 781 4.89 -9.94 6.48
C THR A 781 3.83 -10.25 5.44
N GLY A 782 4.21 -10.67 4.23
CA GLY A 782 3.28 -10.89 3.12
C GLY A 782 2.80 -9.62 2.41
N CYS A 783 3.36 -8.44 2.71
CA CYS A 783 2.90 -7.14 2.19
C CYS A 783 2.91 -6.99 0.65
N SER A 784 3.55 -7.90 -0.08
CA SER A 784 3.62 -7.95 -1.55
C SER A 784 4.32 -6.76 -2.23
N ALA A 785 4.96 -5.87 -1.47
CA ALA A 785 5.75 -4.75 -2.03
C ALA A 785 6.82 -5.25 -3.04
N CYS A 786 7.47 -6.36 -2.72
CA CYS A 786 8.47 -7.00 -3.57
C CYS A 786 7.90 -7.58 -4.89
N VAL A 787 6.60 -7.93 -4.93
CA VAL A 787 5.92 -8.38 -6.15
C VAL A 787 5.79 -7.20 -7.11
N VAL A 788 5.18 -6.11 -6.65
CA VAL A 788 4.97 -4.91 -7.48
C VAL A 788 6.31 -4.29 -7.90
N ALA A 789 7.29 -4.18 -7.00
CA ALA A 789 8.62 -3.66 -7.35
C ALA A 789 9.33 -4.52 -8.40
N CYS A 790 9.13 -5.85 -8.38
CA CYS A 790 9.65 -6.74 -9.42
C CYS A 790 8.95 -6.49 -10.76
N GLN A 791 7.62 -6.27 -10.75
CA GLN A 791 6.86 -5.95 -11.94
C GLN A 791 7.28 -4.62 -12.56
N THR A 792 7.44 -3.57 -11.74
CA THR A 792 7.84 -2.23 -12.18
C THR A 792 9.25 -2.24 -12.77
N GLU A 793 10.21 -2.87 -12.09
CA GLU A 793 11.62 -2.87 -12.46
C GLU A 793 11.89 -3.66 -13.74
N ASN A 794 11.19 -4.79 -13.91
CA ASN A 794 11.50 -5.76 -14.95
C ASN A 794 10.43 -5.80 -16.05
N ASN A 795 9.66 -4.73 -16.25
CA ASN A 795 8.67 -4.61 -17.32
C ASN A 795 7.70 -5.80 -17.40
N VAL A 796 7.29 -6.36 -16.25
CA VAL A 796 6.43 -7.55 -16.22
C VAL A 796 5.00 -7.11 -16.55
N PRO A 797 4.36 -7.70 -17.59
CA PRO A 797 3.06 -7.25 -18.05
C PRO A 797 1.93 -7.66 -17.12
N VAL A 798 0.83 -6.92 -17.16
CA VAL A 798 -0.44 -7.29 -16.54
C VAL A 798 -1.28 -8.12 -17.52
N VAL A 799 -1.87 -9.23 -17.07
CA VAL A 799 -2.58 -10.20 -17.91
C VAL A 799 -4.10 -10.17 -17.77
N GLY A 800 -4.62 -9.68 -16.64
CA GLY A 800 -6.05 -9.60 -16.39
C GLY A 800 -6.65 -10.81 -15.66
N LYS A 801 -7.87 -10.61 -15.13
CA LYS A 801 -8.57 -11.54 -14.22
C LYS A 801 -8.65 -12.97 -14.73
N GLU A 802 -9.13 -13.17 -15.95
CA GLU A 802 -9.36 -14.51 -16.52
C GLU A 802 -8.06 -15.31 -16.62
N GLN A 803 -6.96 -14.65 -16.98
CA GLN A 803 -5.67 -15.29 -17.13
C GLN A 803 -5.04 -15.60 -15.77
N VAL A 804 -5.23 -14.74 -14.77
CA VAL A 804 -4.85 -15.06 -13.39
C VAL A 804 -5.63 -16.27 -12.88
N ALA A 805 -6.95 -16.32 -13.10
CA ALA A 805 -7.78 -17.47 -12.71
C ALA A 805 -7.38 -18.77 -13.42
N TYR A 806 -6.86 -18.70 -14.65
CA TYR A 806 -6.33 -19.85 -15.39
C TYR A 806 -4.91 -20.27 -14.94
N GLY A 807 -4.31 -19.58 -13.95
CA GLY A 807 -2.94 -19.86 -13.49
C GLY A 807 -1.84 -19.30 -14.41
N ARG A 808 -2.15 -18.28 -15.23
CA ARG A 808 -1.23 -17.64 -16.19
C ARG A 808 -0.77 -16.25 -15.76
N ALA A 809 -0.83 -15.95 -14.47
CA ALA A 809 -0.34 -14.69 -13.92
C ALA A 809 1.15 -14.48 -14.25
N GLN A 810 1.51 -13.29 -14.74
CA GLN A 810 2.90 -12.92 -15.01
C GLN A 810 3.50 -12.31 -13.74
N GLN A 811 3.93 -13.20 -12.84
CA GLN A 811 4.60 -12.82 -11.60
C GLN A 811 5.88 -13.64 -11.46
N TRP A 812 7.02 -12.94 -11.51
CA TRP A 812 8.35 -13.53 -11.35
C TRP A 812 8.68 -13.84 -9.88
N LEU A 813 8.03 -13.11 -8.99
CA LEU A 813 8.02 -13.30 -7.55
C LEU A 813 6.56 -13.37 -7.13
N ARG A 814 6.20 -14.42 -6.40
CA ARG A 814 4.89 -14.56 -5.75
C ARG A 814 5.09 -14.72 -4.25
N ILE A 815 4.12 -14.29 -3.46
CA ILE A 815 4.08 -14.59 -2.03
C ILE A 815 3.16 -15.80 -1.85
N GLU A 816 3.72 -16.92 -1.40
CA GLU A 816 2.93 -18.08 -1.01
C GLU A 816 2.54 -17.92 0.46
N ARG A 817 1.23 -18.06 0.74
CA ARG A 817 0.72 -18.05 2.11
C ARG A 817 0.46 -19.48 2.55
N TRP A 818 1.22 -19.96 3.52
CA TRP A 818 1.00 -21.26 4.15
C TRP A 818 0.33 -21.08 5.50
N GLN A 819 -0.70 -21.88 5.76
CA GLN A 819 -1.53 -21.82 6.95
C GLN A 819 -1.63 -23.22 7.55
N GLU A 820 -0.69 -23.51 8.44
CA GLU A 820 -0.62 -24.76 9.18
C GLU A 820 -1.55 -24.72 10.40
N ARG A 821 -2.08 -25.87 10.79
CA ARG A 821 -2.84 -26.01 12.05
C ARG A 821 -1.86 -26.22 13.20
N ALA A 822 -1.78 -25.25 14.12
CA ALA A 822 -1.03 -25.39 15.37
C ALA A 822 -1.97 -25.40 16.59
N PRO A 823 -1.55 -25.97 17.74
CA PRO A 823 -2.36 -25.98 18.96
C PRO A 823 -2.79 -24.58 19.45
N ALA A 824 -1.99 -23.55 19.15
CA ALA A 824 -2.22 -22.16 19.54
C ALA A 824 -3.11 -21.36 18.56
N GLY A 825 -3.56 -21.97 17.46
CA GLY A 825 -4.27 -21.29 16.37
C GLY A 825 -3.59 -21.49 15.01
N PRO A 826 -3.98 -20.72 13.98
CA PRO A 826 -3.38 -20.83 12.65
C PRO A 826 -1.93 -20.33 12.64
N LEU A 827 -0.99 -21.18 12.28
CA LEU A 827 0.39 -20.77 12.01
C LEU A 827 0.48 -20.30 10.56
N ASN A 828 0.57 -18.98 10.38
CA ASN A 828 0.72 -18.36 9.06
C ASN A 828 2.20 -18.10 8.75
N MET A 829 2.62 -18.50 7.55
CA MET A 829 3.95 -18.27 7.01
C MET A 829 3.81 -17.66 5.61
N PHE A 830 4.53 -16.57 5.38
CA PHE A 830 4.62 -15.93 4.07
C PHE A 830 5.97 -16.26 3.45
N LEU A 831 5.95 -16.98 2.34
CA LEU A 831 7.15 -17.41 1.64
C LEU A 831 7.25 -16.72 0.28
N PRO A 832 8.18 -15.76 0.10
CA PRO A 832 8.51 -15.23 -1.22
C PRO A 832 9.14 -16.33 -2.09
N MET A 833 8.42 -16.73 -3.14
CA MET A 833 8.86 -17.74 -4.10
C MET A 833 9.17 -17.11 -5.47
N PHE A 834 10.39 -17.30 -5.94
CA PHE A 834 10.92 -16.78 -7.19
C PHE A 834 11.99 -17.73 -7.76
N CYS A 835 12.65 -17.38 -8.86
CA CYS A 835 13.73 -18.23 -9.41
C CYS A 835 14.83 -18.45 -8.37
N GLN A 836 15.13 -19.71 -8.11
CA GLN A 836 16.12 -20.13 -7.12
C GLN A 836 17.56 -20.07 -7.65
N HIS A 837 17.74 -19.77 -8.94
CA HIS A 837 19.04 -19.72 -9.63
C HIS A 837 19.91 -20.95 -9.30
N CYS A 838 19.29 -22.14 -9.41
CA CYS A 838 19.89 -23.44 -9.12
C CYS A 838 21.25 -23.60 -9.82
N GLU A 839 22.26 -24.14 -9.12
CA GLU A 839 23.54 -24.56 -9.70
C GLU A 839 23.33 -25.80 -10.58
N VAL A 840 22.57 -26.78 -10.10
CA VAL A 840 22.11 -27.93 -10.89
C VAL A 840 20.70 -27.63 -11.38
N ALA A 841 20.60 -26.75 -12.38
CA ALA A 841 19.31 -26.24 -12.87
C ALA A 841 18.60 -27.22 -13.83
N PRO A 842 17.51 -27.91 -13.41
CA PRO A 842 16.80 -28.85 -14.29
C PRO A 842 16.14 -28.16 -15.49
N CYS A 843 15.88 -26.85 -15.39
CA CYS A 843 15.26 -26.06 -16.44
C CYS A 843 16.20 -25.67 -17.61
N GLU A 844 17.51 -25.85 -17.47
CA GLU A 844 18.50 -25.56 -18.52
C GLU A 844 18.63 -26.68 -19.57
N PRO A 845 18.93 -27.95 -19.21
CA PRO A 845 19.19 -29.01 -20.20
C PRO A 845 17.96 -29.36 -21.06
N VAL A 846 16.76 -29.02 -20.60
CA VAL A 846 15.50 -29.22 -21.35
C VAL A 846 15.23 -28.13 -22.39
N CYS A 847 16.08 -27.10 -22.49
CA CYS A 847 15.93 -26.04 -23.48
C CYS A 847 16.66 -26.42 -24.78
N PRO A 848 15.95 -26.76 -25.89
CA PRO A 848 16.60 -27.25 -27.11
C PRO A 848 17.41 -26.20 -27.86
N VAL A 849 17.27 -24.92 -27.49
CA VAL A 849 17.88 -23.77 -28.18
C VAL A 849 18.84 -22.99 -27.28
N TYR A 850 19.12 -23.49 -26.07
CA TYR A 850 20.00 -22.85 -25.09
C TYR A 850 19.59 -21.42 -24.72
N ALA A 851 18.28 -21.15 -24.69
CA ALA A 851 17.75 -19.86 -24.22
C ALA A 851 17.85 -19.71 -22.69
N ALA A 852 17.94 -20.82 -21.96
CA ALA A 852 18.26 -20.85 -20.54
C ALA A 852 19.63 -21.51 -20.36
N TYR A 853 20.54 -20.83 -19.65
CA TYR A 853 21.90 -21.32 -19.41
C TYR A 853 22.49 -20.69 -18.14
N HIS A 854 23.54 -21.30 -17.61
CA HIS A 854 24.26 -20.79 -16.43
C HIS A 854 25.37 -19.80 -16.81
N THR A 855 25.45 -18.67 -16.12
CA THR A 855 26.58 -17.74 -16.26
C THR A 855 27.77 -18.18 -15.40
N ASN A 856 28.96 -17.64 -15.70
CA ASN A 856 30.18 -17.85 -14.89
C ASN A 856 30.09 -17.28 -13.46
N GLU A 857 28.99 -16.62 -13.10
CA GLU A 857 28.76 -15.99 -11.79
C GLU A 857 27.64 -16.64 -10.97
N GLY A 858 27.13 -17.78 -11.43
CA GLY A 858 26.09 -18.52 -10.69
C GLY A 858 24.66 -18.13 -11.05
N LEU A 859 24.46 -17.22 -12.01
CA LEU A 859 23.11 -16.83 -12.42
C LEU A 859 22.59 -17.78 -13.50
N ASN A 860 21.42 -18.36 -13.28
CA ASN A 860 20.62 -18.89 -14.37
C ASN A 860 20.13 -17.71 -15.24
N ALA A 861 20.65 -17.58 -16.46
CA ALA A 861 20.24 -16.55 -17.41
C ALA A 861 19.04 -17.01 -18.26
N GLN A 862 18.20 -16.06 -18.67
CA GLN A 862 17.13 -16.28 -19.63
C GLN A 862 17.31 -15.29 -20.78
N ILE A 863 17.71 -15.80 -21.93
CA ILE A 863 17.85 -15.02 -23.16
C ILE A 863 16.49 -15.04 -23.87
N TYR A 864 15.79 -13.90 -23.84
CA TYR A 864 14.41 -13.80 -24.32
C TYR A 864 14.28 -14.06 -25.82
N ASN A 865 15.14 -13.44 -26.64
CA ASN A 865 15.10 -13.55 -28.11
C ASN A 865 15.48 -14.93 -28.67
N ARG A 866 16.13 -15.78 -27.86
CA ARG A 866 16.47 -17.16 -28.23
C ARG A 866 15.35 -18.15 -27.90
N CYS A 867 14.42 -17.78 -27.03
CA CYS A 867 13.35 -18.66 -26.58
C CYS A 867 12.34 -18.90 -27.71
N VAL A 868 12.20 -20.16 -28.14
CA VAL A 868 11.21 -20.57 -29.16
C VAL A 868 9.89 -21.08 -28.56
N GLY A 869 9.70 -20.91 -27.26
CA GLY A 869 8.41 -21.17 -26.61
C GLY A 869 7.99 -22.63 -26.44
N THR A 870 8.93 -23.58 -26.35
CA THR A 870 8.59 -25.00 -26.09
C THR A 870 7.96 -25.23 -24.71
N ARG A 871 8.19 -24.31 -23.76
CA ARG A 871 7.70 -24.31 -22.37
C ARG A 871 8.24 -25.42 -21.46
N TYR A 872 9.05 -26.34 -21.95
CA TYR A 872 9.57 -27.46 -21.14
C TYR A 872 10.38 -26.98 -19.93
N CYS A 873 11.13 -25.88 -20.05
CA CYS A 873 11.86 -25.30 -18.90
C CYS A 873 10.94 -24.86 -17.74
N GLY A 874 9.66 -24.58 -17.99
CA GLY A 874 8.67 -24.31 -16.94
C GLY A 874 8.11 -25.57 -16.29
N ASN A 875 8.01 -26.68 -17.04
CA ASN A 875 7.57 -27.97 -16.51
C ASN A 875 8.67 -28.61 -15.63
N ASN A 876 9.93 -28.53 -16.07
CA ASN A 876 11.05 -29.14 -15.34
C ASN A 876 11.57 -28.27 -14.18
N CYS A 877 10.99 -27.09 -13.97
CA CYS A 877 11.33 -26.24 -12.83
C CYS A 877 10.47 -26.64 -11.63
N PRO A 878 11.03 -27.23 -10.56
CA PRO A 878 10.23 -27.76 -9.45
C PRO A 878 9.48 -26.66 -8.69
N TYR A 879 9.95 -25.42 -8.77
CA TYR A 879 9.32 -24.26 -8.13
C TYR A 879 8.22 -23.61 -8.99
N HIS A 880 8.06 -24.00 -10.27
CA HIS A 880 7.13 -23.39 -11.23
C HIS A 880 7.21 -21.84 -11.26
N VAL A 881 8.42 -21.30 -11.33
CA VAL A 881 8.73 -19.85 -11.31
C VAL A 881 9.14 -19.29 -12.67
N ARG A 882 9.10 -20.12 -13.73
CA ARG A 882 9.17 -19.66 -15.11
C ARG A 882 7.76 -19.29 -15.59
N ARG A 883 7.59 -18.11 -16.16
CA ARG A 883 6.31 -17.59 -16.65
C ARG A 883 6.34 -17.45 -18.16
N PHE A 884 5.29 -17.89 -18.84
CA PHE A 884 5.26 -17.93 -20.30
C PHE A 884 4.38 -16.82 -20.85
N ASN A 885 4.87 -16.03 -21.80
CA ASN A 885 4.06 -15.02 -22.48
C ASN A 885 3.10 -15.69 -23.47
N TRP A 886 1.82 -15.72 -23.11
CA TRP A 886 0.76 -16.31 -23.92
C TRP A 886 0.22 -15.37 -25.00
N TRP A 887 0.48 -14.06 -24.87
CA TRP A 887 0.07 -13.02 -25.81
C TRP A 887 1.15 -11.96 -25.95
N ASN A 888 1.00 -11.10 -26.96
CA ASN A 888 1.64 -9.79 -26.95
C ASN A 888 0.83 -8.88 -26.03
N TYR A 889 1.37 -8.60 -24.86
CA TYR A 889 0.75 -7.67 -23.92
C TYR A 889 1.03 -6.23 -24.37
N GLN A 890 -0.02 -5.41 -24.42
CA GLN A 890 0.06 -4.02 -24.86
C GLN A 890 0.24 -3.08 -23.67
N TRP A 891 1.03 -2.03 -23.89
CA TRP A 891 1.21 -0.93 -22.97
C TRP A 891 0.55 0.30 -23.58
N VAL A 892 -0.61 0.69 -23.04
CA VAL A 892 -1.38 1.81 -23.56
C VAL A 892 -0.67 3.12 -23.23
N SER A 893 -0.42 3.97 -24.21
CA SER A 893 0.25 5.25 -23.95
C SER A 893 -0.59 6.15 -23.04
N PRO A 894 0.01 6.78 -22.00
CA PRO A 894 1.45 6.90 -21.75
C PRO A 894 2.07 5.86 -20.78
N LEU A 895 1.40 4.76 -20.44
CA LEU A 895 1.96 3.72 -19.56
C LEU A 895 3.21 3.04 -20.14
N ASP A 896 3.42 3.11 -21.45
CA ASP A 896 4.65 2.66 -22.11
C ASP A 896 5.89 3.46 -21.67
N LEU A 897 5.72 4.71 -21.23
CA LEU A 897 6.80 5.55 -20.71
C LEU A 897 7.35 5.08 -19.36
N GLN A 898 6.63 4.21 -18.65
CA GLN A 898 7.08 3.65 -17.37
C GLN A 898 8.15 2.55 -17.54
N LEU A 899 8.32 2.03 -18.76
CA LEU A 899 9.12 0.84 -19.01
C LEU A 899 10.62 1.11 -18.83
N ASN A 900 11.28 0.29 -18.03
CA ASN A 900 12.72 0.33 -17.82
C ASN A 900 13.45 0.01 -19.13
N PRO A 901 14.22 0.93 -19.73
CA PRO A 901 14.88 0.69 -21.02
C PRO A 901 16.03 -0.32 -20.93
N ASP A 902 16.54 -0.60 -19.72
CA ASP A 902 17.63 -1.55 -19.52
C ASP A 902 17.12 -3.00 -19.43
N VAL A 903 15.79 -3.21 -19.55
CA VAL A 903 15.16 -4.53 -19.53
C VAL A 903 14.31 -4.72 -20.78
N THR A 904 14.56 -5.79 -21.52
CA THR A 904 13.77 -6.16 -22.70
C THR A 904 12.28 -6.24 -22.37
N VAL A 905 11.41 -5.65 -23.19
CA VAL A 905 9.96 -5.91 -23.17
C VAL A 905 9.70 -7.16 -23.99
N ARG A 906 9.10 -8.18 -23.37
CA ARG A 906 8.98 -9.51 -24.00
C ARG A 906 7.74 -9.57 -24.89
N GLN A 907 7.85 -10.41 -25.91
CA GLN A 907 6.78 -10.72 -26.85
C GLN A 907 6.14 -12.07 -26.53
N LEU A 908 5.05 -12.37 -27.23
CA LEU A 908 4.41 -13.68 -27.30
C LEU A 908 5.44 -14.81 -27.48
N GLY A 909 5.21 -15.94 -26.81
CA GLY A 909 5.97 -17.16 -27.05
C GLY A 909 7.26 -17.28 -26.25
N VAL A 910 7.56 -16.32 -25.37
CA VAL A 910 8.82 -16.27 -24.62
C VAL A 910 8.61 -16.62 -23.15
N MET A 911 9.54 -17.42 -22.59
CA MET A 911 9.63 -17.67 -21.16
C MET A 911 10.38 -16.55 -20.43
N GLU A 912 9.88 -16.22 -19.25
CA GLU A 912 10.43 -15.26 -18.31
C GLU A 912 10.66 -15.89 -16.95
N LYS A 913 11.46 -15.23 -16.12
CA LYS A 913 11.69 -15.60 -14.72
C LYS A 913 12.37 -14.45 -14.01
N CYS A 914 12.40 -14.51 -12.67
CA CYS A 914 13.32 -13.67 -11.90
C CYS A 914 14.76 -13.85 -12.42
N THR A 915 15.43 -12.73 -12.69
CA THR A 915 16.81 -12.65 -13.17
C THR A 915 17.78 -12.14 -12.09
N MET A 916 17.33 -12.04 -10.84
CA MET A 916 18.05 -11.33 -9.76
C MET A 916 18.41 -9.88 -10.15
N CYS A 917 17.52 -9.21 -10.91
CA CYS A 917 17.73 -7.84 -11.41
C CYS A 917 19.11 -7.66 -12.09
N VAL A 918 19.45 -8.58 -13.01
CA VAL A 918 20.75 -8.62 -13.69
C VAL A 918 21.17 -7.27 -14.29
N GLN A 919 20.24 -6.45 -14.76
CA GLN A 919 20.49 -5.09 -15.25
C GLN A 919 21.15 -4.19 -14.19
N ARG A 920 20.76 -4.32 -12.92
CA ARG A 920 21.36 -3.60 -11.79
C ARG A 920 22.72 -4.17 -11.42
N THR A 921 22.91 -5.49 -11.53
CA THR A 921 24.22 -6.13 -11.35
C THR A 921 25.22 -5.64 -12.39
N ILE A 922 24.81 -5.59 -13.67
CA ILE A 922 25.65 -5.08 -14.75
C ILE A 922 26.05 -3.62 -14.49
N ALA A 923 25.09 -2.76 -14.13
CA ALA A 923 25.36 -1.36 -13.80
C ALA A 923 26.34 -1.23 -12.62
N ALA A 924 26.13 -1.96 -11.53
CA ALA A 924 27.02 -1.93 -10.37
C ALA A 924 28.43 -2.43 -10.71
N LYS A 925 28.56 -3.48 -11.54
CA LYS A 925 29.87 -3.96 -12.02
C LYS A 925 30.58 -2.91 -12.88
N ALA A 926 29.86 -2.21 -13.76
CA ALA A 926 30.43 -1.13 -14.56
C ALA A 926 30.95 0.01 -13.66
N SER A 927 30.14 0.49 -12.71
CA SER A 927 30.57 1.53 -11.78
C SER A 927 31.75 1.10 -10.90
N ALA A 928 31.80 -0.15 -10.47
CA ALA A 928 32.93 -0.68 -9.70
C ALA A 928 34.21 -0.78 -10.54
N HIS A 929 34.08 -1.25 -11.79
CA HIS A 929 35.17 -1.32 -12.75
C HIS A 929 35.76 0.08 -13.02
N ASP A 930 34.92 1.08 -13.28
CA ASP A 930 35.35 2.47 -13.51
C ASP A 930 36.04 3.07 -12.29
N ALA A 931 35.65 2.65 -11.09
CA ALA A 931 36.30 3.01 -9.84
C ALA A 931 37.54 2.14 -9.49
N GLY A 932 37.96 1.21 -10.37
CA GLY A 932 39.14 0.36 -10.18
C GLY A 932 39.03 -0.62 -9.01
N ARG A 933 37.81 -1.05 -8.65
CA ARG A 933 37.55 -1.91 -7.48
C ARG A 933 36.52 -3.02 -7.79
N PRO A 934 36.49 -4.12 -7.03
CA PRO A 934 35.39 -5.07 -7.12
C PRO A 934 34.08 -4.48 -6.58
N VAL A 935 32.96 -5.12 -6.93
CA VAL A 935 31.65 -4.82 -6.35
C VAL A 935 31.68 -5.18 -4.86
N LYS A 936 31.29 -4.23 -4.01
CA LYS A 936 31.17 -4.36 -2.56
C LYS A 936 29.73 -4.62 -2.15
N ASP A 937 29.53 -5.17 -0.96
CA ASP A 937 28.20 -5.33 -0.39
C ASP A 937 27.49 -3.97 -0.28
N GLY A 938 26.23 -3.93 -0.72
CA GLY A 938 25.44 -2.70 -0.81
C GLY A 938 25.60 -1.87 -2.09
N ASP A 939 26.62 -2.09 -2.93
CA ASP A 939 26.74 -1.42 -4.24
C ASP A 939 25.57 -1.77 -5.19
N MET A 940 24.96 -2.94 -4.98
CA MET A 940 23.82 -3.43 -5.76
C MET A 940 22.72 -3.90 -4.80
N GLN A 941 21.51 -3.40 -5.01
CA GLN A 941 20.30 -3.93 -4.40
C GLN A 941 19.28 -4.27 -5.48
N THR A 942 18.70 -5.47 -5.37
CA THR A 942 17.56 -5.88 -6.21
C THR A 942 16.32 -5.06 -5.86
N ALA A 943 15.39 -4.91 -6.80
CA ALA A 943 14.14 -4.17 -6.56
C ALA A 943 13.30 -4.78 -5.42
N CYS A 944 13.27 -6.11 -5.31
CA CYS A 944 12.56 -6.81 -4.23
C CYS A 944 13.22 -6.63 -2.85
N GLN A 945 14.55 -6.52 -2.78
CA GLN A 945 15.29 -6.19 -1.55
C GLN A 945 15.07 -4.74 -1.13
N GLN A 946 15.25 -3.78 -2.06
CA GLN A 946 15.23 -2.36 -1.75
C GLN A 946 13.85 -1.90 -1.24
N THR A 947 12.77 -2.41 -1.84
CA THR A 947 11.41 -2.01 -1.45
C THR A 947 10.94 -2.62 -0.12
N CYS A 948 11.60 -3.67 0.38
CA CYS A 948 11.10 -4.50 1.48
C CYS A 948 11.22 -3.77 2.84
N PRO A 949 10.10 -3.38 3.50
CA PRO A 949 10.17 -2.60 4.75
C PRO A 949 10.80 -3.36 5.91
N THR A 950 10.65 -4.69 5.94
CA THR A 950 11.21 -5.55 6.99
C THR A 950 12.61 -6.05 6.69
N ARG A 951 13.16 -5.72 5.50
CA ARG A 951 14.47 -6.19 5.01
C ARG A 951 14.57 -7.72 5.06
N ALA A 952 13.49 -8.41 4.70
CA ALA A 952 13.44 -9.87 4.66
C ALA A 952 14.31 -10.46 3.55
N ILE A 953 14.56 -9.72 2.46
CA ILE A 953 15.34 -10.18 1.31
C ILE A 953 16.72 -9.51 1.35
N THR A 954 17.79 -10.28 1.20
CA THR A 954 19.18 -9.78 1.08
C THR A 954 19.86 -10.43 -0.11
N PHE A 955 20.35 -9.63 -1.05
CA PHE A 955 21.11 -10.10 -2.21
C PHE A 955 22.57 -9.64 -2.10
N GLY A 956 23.49 -10.42 -2.65
CA GLY A 956 24.90 -10.04 -2.73
C GLY A 956 25.81 -11.17 -3.24
N ASN A 957 27.10 -10.99 -3.04
CA ASN A 957 28.12 -11.95 -3.46
C ASN A 957 28.41 -12.99 -2.35
N LEU A 958 27.98 -14.23 -2.55
CA LEU A 958 28.21 -15.36 -1.63
C LEU A 958 29.70 -15.69 -1.43
N LYS A 959 30.57 -15.38 -2.41
CA LYS A 959 32.03 -15.56 -2.26
C LYS A 959 32.67 -14.56 -1.32
N ASP A 960 32.07 -13.38 -1.16
CA ASP A 960 32.53 -12.42 -0.17
C ASP A 960 32.01 -12.83 1.21
N GLY A 961 32.88 -13.45 2.01
CA GLY A 961 32.57 -13.91 3.36
C GLY A 961 32.18 -12.80 4.34
N SER A 962 32.42 -11.53 4.00
CA SER A 962 32.04 -10.36 4.80
C SER A 962 30.66 -9.80 4.44
N SER A 963 30.12 -10.15 3.27
CA SER A 963 28.80 -9.70 2.80
C SER A 963 27.67 -10.18 3.70
N GLN A 964 26.59 -9.39 3.77
CA GLN A 964 25.41 -9.76 4.57
C GLN A 964 24.77 -11.06 4.08
N VAL A 965 24.66 -11.26 2.76
CA VAL A 965 24.07 -12.50 2.22
C VAL A 965 24.88 -13.74 2.60
N SER A 966 26.21 -13.66 2.61
CA SER A 966 27.08 -14.79 2.97
C SER A 966 27.03 -15.08 4.47
N LYS A 967 26.82 -14.07 5.32
CA LYS A 967 26.60 -14.26 6.76
C LYS A 967 25.25 -14.93 7.02
N LEU A 968 24.19 -14.45 6.38
CA LEU A 968 22.85 -14.99 6.55
C LEU A 968 22.70 -16.40 5.98
N SER A 969 23.31 -16.73 4.83
CA SER A 969 23.25 -18.08 4.26
C SER A 969 23.88 -19.15 5.17
N ARG A 970 24.85 -18.75 6.01
CA ARG A 970 25.50 -19.60 7.01
C ARG A 970 24.80 -19.59 8.38
N SER A 971 23.66 -18.91 8.51
CA SER A 971 22.86 -18.93 9.73
C SER A 971 22.49 -20.37 10.11
N PRO A 972 22.48 -20.73 11.41
CA PRO A 972 21.98 -22.03 11.86
C PRO A 972 20.49 -22.28 11.52
N ARG A 973 19.72 -21.23 11.23
CA ARG A 973 18.33 -21.32 10.76
C ARG A 973 18.23 -21.50 9.24
N SER A 974 19.33 -21.61 8.51
CA SER A 974 19.28 -21.66 7.06
C SER A 974 18.79 -23.01 6.53
N TYR A 975 18.07 -22.98 5.42
CA TYR A 975 17.64 -24.16 4.67
C TYR A 975 17.42 -23.81 3.19
N HIS A 976 17.38 -24.83 2.34
CA HIS A 976 16.96 -24.71 0.95
C HIS A 976 15.59 -25.35 0.76
N VAL A 977 14.74 -24.71 -0.04
CA VAL A 977 13.43 -25.29 -0.40
C VAL A 977 13.67 -26.44 -1.37
N LEU A 978 13.07 -27.61 -1.11
CA LEU A 978 13.22 -28.83 -1.91
C LEU A 978 14.69 -29.28 -2.06
N GLU A 979 15.45 -29.23 -0.96
CA GLU A 979 16.87 -29.61 -0.91
C GLU A 979 17.10 -31.06 -1.36
N GLU A 980 16.16 -31.95 -1.07
CA GLU A 980 16.16 -33.36 -1.44
C GLU A 980 16.22 -33.62 -2.95
N LEU A 981 15.90 -32.62 -3.79
CA LEU A 981 16.01 -32.72 -5.24
C LEU A 981 17.45 -32.49 -5.75
N GLY A 982 18.39 -32.08 -4.89
CA GLY A 982 19.79 -31.87 -5.27
C GLY A 982 20.02 -30.72 -6.25
N THR A 983 19.07 -29.78 -6.38
CA THR A 983 19.16 -28.65 -7.34
C THR A 983 20.19 -27.59 -6.98
N ARG A 984 20.70 -27.61 -5.73
CA ARG A 984 21.68 -26.66 -5.17
C ARG A 984 21.31 -25.18 -5.44
N PRO A 985 20.21 -24.66 -4.86
CA PRO A 985 19.76 -23.27 -5.02
C PRO A 985 20.82 -22.24 -4.62
N ALA A 986 20.88 -21.11 -5.33
CA ALA A 986 21.62 -19.92 -4.90
C ALA A 986 20.84 -19.05 -3.89
N VAL A 987 19.59 -19.44 -3.61
CA VAL A 987 18.71 -18.79 -2.65
C VAL A 987 18.64 -19.63 -1.38
N THR A 988 18.91 -18.98 -0.26
CA THR A 988 18.82 -19.57 1.08
C THR A 988 17.64 -18.98 1.82
N TYR A 989 16.87 -19.79 2.53
CA TYR A 989 15.78 -19.32 3.37
C TYR A 989 16.17 -19.45 4.85
N LEU A 990 15.70 -18.54 5.70
CA LEU A 990 15.80 -18.70 7.15
C LEU A 990 14.45 -19.09 7.70
N LYS A 991 14.42 -20.13 8.54
CA LYS A 991 13.20 -20.64 9.17
C LYS A 991 12.50 -19.54 9.98
N LYS A 992 11.17 -19.48 9.92
CA LYS A 992 10.36 -18.62 10.81
C LYS A 992 10.59 -19.05 12.26
N VAL A 993 10.66 -18.09 13.18
CA VAL A 993 10.70 -18.39 14.61
C VAL A 993 9.30 -18.22 15.15
N VAL A 994 8.79 -19.19 15.91
CA VAL A 994 7.47 -19.13 16.54
C VAL A 994 7.61 -19.09 18.05
N ARG A 995 6.85 -18.22 18.72
CA ARG A 995 6.76 -18.19 20.18
C ARG A 995 5.55 -19.06 20.58
N GLY A 996 5.74 -20.06 21.44
CA GLY A 996 4.68 -21.00 21.82
C GLY A 996 3.58 -20.35 22.67
N ALA A 997 2.36 -20.92 22.65
CA ALA A 997 1.31 -20.54 23.60
C ALA A 997 1.67 -21.10 24.99
N GLY A 998 1.99 -20.20 25.92
CA GLY A 998 2.30 -20.54 27.30
C GLY A 998 3.80 -20.64 27.61
N GLY A 999 4.31 -19.63 28.31
CA GLY A 999 5.40 -19.81 29.28
C GLY A 999 6.83 -19.89 28.78
N GLU A 1000 7.11 -20.13 27.48
CA GLU A 1000 8.50 -20.05 26.96
C GLU A 1000 9.08 -18.62 26.97
N HIS A 1001 8.29 -17.63 27.39
CA HIS A 1001 8.72 -16.25 27.65
C HIS A 1001 9.62 -16.08 28.89
N ARG A 1002 9.86 -17.16 29.66
CA ARG A 1002 10.73 -17.17 30.84
C ARG A 1002 12.10 -17.77 30.55
N ALA A 1003 12.95 -17.07 29.79
CA ALA A 1003 14.41 -17.22 29.83
C ALA A 1003 15.11 -16.07 29.10
#